data_AF-A0A2J7QY69-F1
#
_entry.id   AF-A0A2J7QY69-F1
#
_cell.length_a   1.000
_cell.length_b   1.000
_cell.length_c   1.000
_cell.angle_alpha   90.00
_cell.angle_beta   90.00
_cell.angle_gamma   90.00
#
_symmetry.space_group_name_H-M   'P 1'
#
loop_
_entity.id
_entity.type
_entity.pdbx_description
1 polymer ?
#
loop_
_entity_poly.entity_id
_entity_poly.type
_entity_poly.pdbx_seq_one_letter_code
_entity_poly.pdbx_strand_id
1 'polypeptide(L)'
;MATRVHRPLKVIAFNANGIGRQRYELSKQLQDLHVDVALFSETHLKPHERFFIPNYYFYRIDRQSGRNGGTAVAVRKGIPHNHVDLPPLVSVEATGVCIPIGNSEVLLAAVYKSPGKAWSDADITELLSFRRKSILAGDLNAKNPFWNSRVSNPSGLKLMDLFDMGDFEISAPQCPTHYSPAGNGDVLDIVVHKNIRMSEVVVSDILDSDHLPIVFHILDHVKISNLSEPIEKFTDWERFQSLASELISPKLEINSGVEADKAARDFAASIASAYRLSTSKVTLSDINNDLPGLDRLIKYKQRLRKLWQETRDPACKTAVNWVTKSIRRMTRKKALERWETKISNAEVTPQCIWPIAKSLLKRDGPRAPTAIHGSSGLKFHPSEKANEIADCLEIQFTPHDLCDENHEQRVEARVQALLEAVDENPPLRIRPCDVQKLIKSLKLKKACGIDGIPNECLRHLPRRPLVHLTHLFNHCFRLSHFPNTWKEAKIITLPKPGKDPKFPQNLRPISLLSTTGKLFEKAILKFLHKHIEERDLLNASQFGFRARHSTTLQCMRLADHVTLNFNNKMSTAAVFLDIEKAFDTTWHSGLLFKLSKLEFPNSLTKLIGSFLSKRKFRVSVEGEMSTPREIQAGVPQGSVLSPTLFNLYINDAPHTQGVHLALFADDTCLYATDRKEGFIVRKLQRGLSSMETWCERWNIKINEDKTRGVYFSRGRRPPESCLTLNGRNIPFVNSAKYLGVIFDKRVTWRLHIEMIEAKAFRTFIRVYSLFKNERLSANIKLTLHKALIRSIMTYASPAWEFAADTHLLKLQRLQNKVLRTIGNFPRRTPVRDLHMAFKIPYVYDYITKLCRQQAEVIQNHDNENVRNIGQGEARHRKYKRLKLGGGQAYDRSSD
;
A
#
# COMPACT_ATOMS: atom_id res chain seq x y z
N MET A 1 -1.03 -1.76 -27.04
CA MET A 1 -1.07 -0.31 -26.78
C MET A 1 -2.53 0.10 -26.71
N ALA A 2 -2.92 0.92 -25.74
CA ALA A 2 -4.29 1.46 -25.70
C ALA A 2 -4.46 2.45 -26.86
N THR A 3 -5.48 2.26 -27.70
CA THR A 3 -5.86 3.28 -28.70
C THR A 3 -6.36 4.50 -27.95
N ARG A 4 -5.77 5.67 -28.25
CA ARG A 4 -6.18 6.94 -27.66
C ARG A 4 -7.17 7.60 -28.60
N VAL A 5 -8.32 8.02 -28.09
CA VAL A 5 -9.37 8.65 -28.87
C VAL A 5 -9.57 10.07 -28.34
N HIS A 6 -9.68 11.03 -29.26
CA HIS A 6 -10.10 12.40 -28.96
C HIS A 6 -11.60 12.47 -29.16
N ARG A 7 -12.36 12.71 -28.09
CA ARG A 7 -13.83 12.87 -28.17
C ARG A 7 -14.38 13.81 -27.10
N PRO A 8 -15.58 14.38 -27.31
CA PRO A 8 -16.37 15.04 -26.28
C PRO A 8 -16.61 14.15 -25.06
N LEU A 9 -16.73 14.72 -23.87
CA LEU A 9 -17.05 13.99 -22.64
C LEU A 9 -18.54 14.01 -22.36
N LYS A 10 -19.14 12.84 -22.12
CA LYS A 10 -20.54 12.73 -21.67
C LYS A 10 -20.63 12.83 -20.15
N VAL A 11 -21.32 13.86 -19.66
CA VAL A 11 -21.50 14.13 -18.23
C VAL A 11 -22.96 13.91 -17.83
N ILE A 12 -23.18 13.30 -16.68
CA ILE A 12 -24.50 13.19 -16.04
C ILE A 12 -24.44 13.82 -14.65
N ALA A 13 -25.44 14.63 -14.28
CA ALA A 13 -25.61 15.14 -12.92
C ALA A 13 -26.92 14.61 -12.34
N PHE A 14 -26.88 14.15 -11.08
CA PHE A 14 -27.99 13.44 -10.46
C PHE A 14 -28.05 13.64 -8.95
N ASN A 15 -29.16 14.21 -8.46
CA ASN A 15 -29.52 14.10 -7.05
C ASN A 15 -30.00 12.66 -6.73
N ALA A 16 -29.17 11.92 -6.00
CA ALA A 16 -29.34 10.48 -5.78
C ALA A 16 -30.28 10.14 -4.63
N ASN A 17 -30.61 11.10 -3.74
CA ASN A 17 -31.40 10.88 -2.52
C ASN A 17 -31.03 9.57 -1.79
N GLY A 18 -29.73 9.34 -1.64
CA GLY A 18 -29.15 8.10 -1.10
C GLY A 18 -28.68 7.09 -2.15
N ILE A 19 -27.44 7.28 -2.62
CA ILE A 19 -26.82 6.50 -3.68
C ILE A 19 -26.55 5.02 -3.31
N GLY A 20 -26.38 4.73 -2.02
CA GLY A 20 -26.04 3.39 -1.52
C GLY A 20 -27.09 2.32 -1.87
N ARG A 21 -28.36 2.71 -2.01
CA ARG A 21 -29.50 1.82 -2.26
C ARG A 21 -29.62 1.37 -3.72
N GLN A 22 -28.98 2.10 -4.64
CA GLN A 22 -29.14 1.95 -6.10
C GLN A 22 -27.88 1.46 -6.80
N ARG A 23 -26.87 1.02 -6.04
CA ARG A 23 -25.52 0.73 -6.54
C ARG A 23 -25.44 -0.10 -7.82
N TYR A 24 -26.19 -1.20 -7.89
CA TYR A 24 -26.14 -2.12 -9.03
C TYR A 24 -26.80 -1.53 -10.28
N GLU A 25 -27.97 -0.92 -10.09
CA GLU A 25 -28.74 -0.27 -11.14
C GLU A 25 -27.97 0.92 -11.71
N LEU A 26 -27.45 1.80 -10.84
CA LEU A 26 -26.59 2.91 -11.22
C LEU A 26 -25.35 2.42 -11.98
N SER A 27 -24.65 1.39 -11.48
CA SER A 27 -23.46 0.87 -12.15
C SER A 27 -23.75 0.36 -13.56
N LYS A 28 -24.90 -0.27 -13.76
CA LYS A 28 -25.30 -0.78 -15.07
C LYS A 28 -25.65 0.36 -16.01
N GLN A 29 -26.48 1.29 -15.55
CA GLN A 29 -26.96 2.40 -16.37
C GLN A 29 -25.84 3.34 -16.80
N LEU A 30 -24.86 3.63 -15.94
CA LEU A 30 -23.67 4.39 -16.32
C LEU A 30 -22.85 3.68 -17.40
N GLN A 31 -22.85 2.34 -17.44
CA GLN A 31 -22.17 1.57 -18.47
C GLN A 31 -22.96 1.55 -19.78
N ASP A 32 -24.26 1.26 -19.72
CA ASP A 32 -25.18 1.23 -20.86
C ASP A 32 -25.24 2.60 -21.57
N LEU A 33 -25.18 3.69 -20.81
CA LEU A 33 -25.19 5.06 -21.35
C LEU A 33 -23.80 5.57 -21.77
N HIS A 34 -22.75 4.77 -21.58
CA HIS A 34 -21.36 5.14 -21.83
C HIS A 34 -20.96 6.49 -21.20
N VAL A 35 -21.38 6.72 -19.96
CA VAL A 35 -21.08 7.95 -19.22
C VAL A 35 -19.57 8.07 -18.99
N ASP A 36 -19.04 9.28 -19.13
CA ASP A 36 -17.62 9.55 -18.86
C ASP A 36 -17.43 10.12 -17.46
N VAL A 37 -18.29 11.05 -17.04
CA VAL A 37 -18.28 11.65 -15.69
C VAL A 37 -19.70 11.69 -15.12
N ALA A 38 -19.87 11.26 -13.88
CA ALA A 38 -21.12 11.38 -13.14
C ALA A 38 -20.96 12.25 -11.90
N LEU A 39 -21.82 13.25 -11.74
CA LEU A 39 -21.86 14.21 -10.65
C LEU A 39 -23.06 13.89 -9.77
N PHE A 40 -22.86 13.68 -8.47
CA PHE A 40 -23.89 13.24 -7.54
C PHE A 40 -24.11 14.25 -6.43
N SER A 41 -25.38 14.55 -6.18
CA SER A 41 -25.86 15.29 -5.01
C SER A 41 -26.67 14.36 -4.10
N GLU A 42 -26.77 14.70 -2.80
CA GLU A 42 -27.42 13.89 -1.76
C GLU A 42 -27.04 12.41 -1.75
N THR A 43 -25.75 12.12 -1.66
CA THR A 43 -25.27 10.73 -1.65
C THR A 43 -25.72 9.95 -0.41
N HIS A 44 -25.96 10.64 0.72
CA HIS A 44 -26.28 10.09 2.06
C HIS A 44 -25.25 9.12 2.61
N LEU A 45 -24.07 9.06 1.99
CA LEU A 45 -23.04 8.15 2.43
C LEU A 45 -22.37 8.70 3.70
N LYS A 46 -22.01 7.81 4.62
CA LYS A 46 -21.24 8.17 5.82
C LYS A 46 -19.75 7.86 5.65
N PRO A 47 -18.85 8.54 6.39
CA PRO A 47 -17.39 8.32 6.29
C PRO A 47 -16.92 6.88 6.51
N HIS A 48 -17.76 6.04 7.14
CA HIS A 48 -17.46 4.63 7.39
C HIS A 48 -18.09 3.66 6.36
N GLU A 49 -18.98 4.14 5.48
CA GLU A 49 -19.68 3.34 4.49
C GLU A 49 -18.89 3.18 3.18
N ARG A 50 -18.86 1.95 2.65
CA ARG A 50 -18.14 1.62 1.42
C ARG A 50 -19.05 1.78 0.20
N PHE A 51 -18.66 2.63 -0.73
CA PHE A 51 -19.32 2.79 -2.02
C PHE A 51 -18.29 2.89 -3.15
N PHE A 52 -18.49 2.12 -4.22
CA PHE A 52 -17.70 2.25 -5.45
C PHE A 52 -18.50 1.70 -6.64
N ILE A 53 -18.25 2.29 -7.81
CA ILE A 53 -18.86 1.89 -9.08
C ILE A 53 -17.76 1.19 -9.92
N PRO A 54 -17.95 -0.08 -10.34
CA PRO A 54 -17.06 -0.74 -11.28
C PRO A 54 -16.75 0.13 -12.51
N ASN A 55 -15.49 0.15 -12.95
CA ASN A 55 -14.99 0.95 -14.08
C ASN A 55 -14.95 2.48 -13.90
N TYR A 56 -15.24 2.99 -12.69
CA TYR A 56 -15.07 4.40 -12.35
C TYR A 56 -14.13 4.58 -11.15
N TYR A 57 -13.44 5.71 -11.10
CA TYR A 57 -12.90 6.29 -9.88
C TYR A 57 -13.99 7.12 -9.22
N PHE A 58 -14.04 7.14 -7.89
CA PHE A 58 -15.15 7.75 -7.12
C PHE A 58 -14.58 8.65 -6.03
N TYR A 59 -14.92 9.93 -6.09
CA TYR A 59 -14.53 10.99 -5.16
C TYR A 59 -15.78 11.48 -4.43
N ARG A 60 -15.68 11.83 -3.15
CA ARG A 60 -16.85 12.21 -2.36
C ARG A 60 -16.49 13.07 -1.16
N ILE A 61 -17.42 13.93 -0.77
CA ILE A 61 -17.45 14.63 0.50
C ILE A 61 -18.70 14.20 1.25
N ASP A 62 -18.50 13.67 2.45
CA ASP A 62 -19.57 13.16 3.30
C ASP A 62 -19.97 14.19 4.35
N ARG A 63 -21.27 14.36 4.55
CA ARG A 63 -21.77 15.19 5.64
C ARG A 63 -21.48 14.53 6.99
N GLN A 64 -20.70 15.22 7.83
CA GLN A 64 -20.28 14.69 9.15
C GLN A 64 -21.43 14.68 10.18
N SER A 65 -22.34 15.65 10.11
CA SER A 65 -23.51 15.80 10.99
C SER A 65 -24.82 15.89 10.18
N GLY A 66 -25.92 15.31 10.67
CA GLY A 66 -27.22 15.28 9.98
C GLY A 66 -27.50 14.01 9.16
N ARG A 67 -28.77 13.78 8.80
CA ARG A 67 -29.24 12.57 8.11
C ARG A 67 -29.03 12.59 6.60
N ASN A 68 -29.24 13.74 5.94
CA ASN A 68 -29.25 13.88 4.48
C ASN A 68 -28.03 14.69 3.97
N GLY A 69 -27.78 14.76 2.66
CA GLY A 69 -26.66 15.50 2.02
C GLY A 69 -25.44 14.67 1.58
N GLY A 70 -24.35 15.37 1.24
CA GLY A 70 -23.11 14.83 0.68
C GLY A 70 -23.06 14.83 -0.85
N THR A 71 -21.90 15.11 -1.43
CA THR A 71 -21.66 15.14 -2.88
C THR A 71 -20.61 14.12 -3.32
N ALA A 72 -20.64 13.72 -4.59
CA ALA A 72 -19.62 12.84 -5.15
C ALA A 72 -19.42 13.04 -6.66
N VAL A 73 -18.24 12.66 -7.15
CA VAL A 73 -17.89 12.64 -8.57
C VAL A 73 -17.38 11.25 -8.93
N ALA A 74 -17.93 10.64 -9.97
CA ALA A 74 -17.41 9.42 -10.56
C ALA A 74 -16.82 9.69 -11.95
N VAL A 75 -15.55 9.30 -12.16
CA VAL A 75 -14.86 9.49 -13.44
C VAL A 75 -14.52 8.13 -14.03
N ARG A 76 -14.91 7.88 -15.29
CA ARG A 76 -14.63 6.62 -15.98
C ARG A 76 -13.12 6.40 -16.04
N LYS A 77 -12.68 5.18 -15.71
CA LYS A 77 -11.26 4.85 -15.75
C LYS A 77 -10.74 5.02 -17.19
N GLY A 78 -9.54 5.59 -17.33
CA GLY A 78 -8.93 5.89 -18.63
C GLY A 78 -9.01 7.36 -19.02
N ILE A 79 -9.86 8.13 -18.35
CA ILE A 79 -9.88 9.59 -18.46
C ILE A 79 -8.78 10.16 -17.54
N PRO A 80 -7.87 11.00 -18.04
CA PRO A 80 -6.91 11.71 -17.19
C PRO A 80 -7.63 12.74 -16.33
N HIS A 81 -7.40 12.75 -15.02
CA HIS A 81 -8.00 13.70 -14.09
C HIS A 81 -7.23 13.76 -12.77
N ASN A 82 -7.54 14.76 -11.94
CA ASN A 82 -7.02 14.92 -10.59
C ASN A 82 -8.13 15.35 -9.62
N HIS A 83 -8.14 14.78 -8.41
CA HIS A 83 -9.00 15.28 -7.34
C HIS A 83 -8.46 16.60 -6.80
N VAL A 84 -9.37 17.52 -6.50
CA VAL A 84 -9.02 18.82 -5.93
C VAL A 84 -9.69 19.00 -4.58
N ASP A 85 -8.92 19.55 -3.65
CA ASP A 85 -9.45 19.99 -2.37
C ASP A 85 -10.03 21.38 -2.60
N LEU A 86 -11.36 21.44 -2.64
CA LEU A 86 -12.10 22.68 -2.80
C LEU A 86 -12.03 23.51 -1.50
N PRO A 87 -12.15 24.84 -1.59
CA PRO A 87 -12.13 25.72 -0.43
C PRO A 87 -13.27 25.41 0.55
N PRO A 88 -13.18 25.87 1.82
CA PRO A 88 -14.23 25.67 2.81
C PRO A 88 -15.49 26.49 2.44
N LEU A 89 -16.54 25.79 2.01
CA LEU A 89 -17.82 26.40 1.61
C LEU A 89 -18.82 26.42 2.77
N VAL A 90 -19.66 27.46 2.82
CA VAL A 90 -20.60 27.69 3.93
C VAL A 90 -22.03 27.29 3.56
N SER A 91 -22.49 27.73 2.39
CA SER A 91 -23.84 27.55 1.86
C SER A 91 -24.04 26.25 1.09
N VAL A 92 -23.03 25.83 0.31
CA VAL A 92 -23.11 24.63 -0.55
C VAL A 92 -22.12 23.54 -0.15
N GLU A 93 -22.40 22.33 -0.58
CA GLU A 93 -21.47 21.20 -0.55
C GLU A 93 -21.00 20.91 -1.96
N ALA A 94 -19.69 20.76 -2.18
CA ALA A 94 -19.14 20.52 -3.50
C ALA A 94 -18.03 19.47 -3.48
N THR A 95 -18.02 18.58 -4.46
CA THR A 95 -16.89 17.67 -4.72
C THR A 95 -16.39 17.93 -6.13
N GLY A 96 -15.09 18.18 -6.30
CA GLY A 96 -14.51 18.61 -7.57
C GLY A 96 -13.40 17.70 -8.10
N VAL A 97 -13.28 17.62 -9.42
CA VAL A 97 -12.14 17.05 -10.14
C VAL A 97 -11.69 18.01 -11.24
N CYS A 98 -10.39 18.08 -11.50
CA CYS A 98 -9.84 18.77 -12.67
C CYS A 98 -9.57 17.77 -13.79
N ILE A 99 -10.04 18.09 -15.00
CA ILE A 99 -9.78 17.33 -16.22
C ILE A 99 -8.96 18.22 -17.17
N PRO A 100 -7.85 17.73 -17.74
CA PRO A 100 -7.09 18.45 -18.75
C PRO A 100 -7.84 18.44 -20.08
N ILE A 101 -8.10 19.62 -20.64
CA ILE A 101 -8.76 19.82 -21.93
C ILE A 101 -7.92 20.81 -22.76
N GLY A 102 -7.27 20.30 -23.81
CA GLY A 102 -6.28 21.07 -24.56
C GLY A 102 -5.12 21.49 -23.67
N ASN A 103 -4.80 22.79 -23.67
CA ASN A 103 -3.75 23.39 -22.84
C ASN A 103 -4.27 23.98 -21.51
N SER A 104 -5.52 23.68 -21.12
CA SER A 104 -6.15 24.23 -19.91
C SER A 104 -6.75 23.11 -19.04
N GLU A 105 -7.02 23.43 -17.78
CA GLU A 105 -7.72 22.56 -16.83
C GLU A 105 -9.16 23.03 -16.66
N VAL A 106 -10.10 22.08 -16.67
CA VAL A 106 -11.51 22.34 -16.38
C VAL A 106 -11.85 21.75 -15.02
N LEU A 107 -12.38 22.57 -14.12
CA LEU A 107 -13.01 22.08 -12.90
C LEU A 107 -14.39 21.51 -13.24
N LEU A 108 -14.64 20.23 -12.93
CA LEU A 108 -15.97 19.64 -12.90
C LEU A 108 -16.33 19.38 -11.44
N ALA A 109 -17.38 20.02 -10.93
CA ALA A 109 -17.83 19.87 -9.56
C ALA A 109 -19.30 19.47 -9.47
N ALA A 110 -19.56 18.46 -8.63
CA ALA A 110 -20.91 18.13 -8.17
C ALA A 110 -21.26 19.06 -7.01
N VAL A 111 -22.33 19.85 -7.14
CA VAL A 111 -22.72 20.86 -6.13
C VAL A 111 -24.11 20.57 -5.58
N TYR A 112 -24.27 20.74 -4.28
CA TYR A 112 -25.54 20.60 -3.58
C TYR A 112 -25.76 21.72 -2.58
N LYS A 113 -26.88 22.43 -2.68
CA LYS A 113 -27.32 23.38 -1.65
C LYS A 113 -28.50 22.79 -0.89
N SER A 114 -28.42 22.75 0.43
CA SER A 114 -29.57 22.35 1.25
C SER A 114 -30.65 23.44 1.26
N PRO A 115 -31.95 23.10 1.19
CA PRO A 115 -33.04 24.09 1.20
C PRO A 115 -33.00 25.02 2.41
N GLY A 116 -32.65 24.49 3.60
CA GLY A 116 -32.63 25.24 4.86
C GLY A 116 -31.36 26.07 5.12
N LYS A 117 -30.37 26.05 4.22
CA LYS A 117 -29.16 26.88 4.35
C LYS A 117 -29.33 28.22 3.62
N ALA A 118 -28.83 29.29 4.23
CA ALA A 118 -28.73 30.60 3.59
C ALA A 118 -27.75 30.56 2.40
N TRP A 119 -28.02 31.36 1.38
CA TRP A 119 -27.18 31.48 0.20
C TRP A 119 -25.93 32.34 0.49
N SER A 120 -24.80 31.98 -0.11
CA SER A 120 -23.53 32.74 -0.02
C SER A 120 -22.99 32.94 -1.43
N ASP A 121 -22.92 34.20 -1.84
CA ASP A 121 -22.39 34.56 -3.16
C ASP A 121 -20.90 34.24 -3.31
N ALA A 122 -20.18 34.30 -2.19
CA ALA A 122 -18.76 33.97 -2.11
C ALA A 122 -18.48 32.51 -2.52
N ASP A 123 -19.33 31.55 -2.11
CA ASP A 123 -19.12 30.13 -2.39
C ASP A 123 -19.12 29.83 -3.90
N ILE A 124 -20.12 30.36 -4.62
CA ILE A 124 -20.25 30.15 -6.07
C ILE A 124 -19.12 30.87 -6.81
N THR A 125 -18.80 32.09 -6.39
CA THR A 125 -17.72 32.89 -6.97
C THR A 125 -16.37 32.21 -6.79
N GLU A 126 -16.10 31.65 -5.62
CA GLU A 126 -14.86 30.94 -5.30
C GLU A 126 -14.73 29.65 -6.11
N LEU A 127 -15.82 28.89 -6.25
CA LEU A 127 -15.86 27.70 -7.11
C LEU A 127 -15.63 28.02 -8.58
N LEU A 128 -16.26 29.06 -9.12
CA LEU A 128 -16.09 29.48 -10.51
C LEU A 128 -14.70 30.07 -10.77
N SER A 129 -14.09 30.71 -9.77
CA SER A 129 -12.75 31.31 -9.84
C SER A 129 -11.63 30.29 -9.58
N PHE A 130 -11.96 29.09 -9.10
CA PHE A 130 -10.98 28.05 -8.79
C PHE A 130 -10.14 27.64 -10.01
N ARG A 131 -10.72 27.70 -11.22
CA ARG A 131 -10.04 27.49 -12.51
C ARG A 131 -10.59 28.44 -13.55
N ARG A 132 -9.80 28.70 -14.60
CA ARG A 132 -10.22 29.53 -15.75
C ARG A 132 -11.48 28.98 -16.44
N LYS A 133 -11.59 27.64 -16.51
CA LYS A 133 -12.75 26.92 -17.01
C LYS A 133 -13.38 26.10 -15.89
N SER A 134 -14.69 26.20 -15.70
CA SER A 134 -15.39 25.51 -14.61
C SER A 134 -16.81 25.13 -15.00
N ILE A 135 -17.27 23.99 -14.47
CA ILE A 135 -18.63 23.47 -14.57
C ILE A 135 -19.05 23.03 -13.18
N LEU A 136 -20.11 23.63 -12.67
CA LEU A 136 -20.79 23.28 -11.42
C LEU A 136 -22.15 22.71 -11.81
N ALA A 137 -22.44 21.47 -11.46
CA ALA A 137 -23.73 20.87 -11.77
C ALA A 137 -24.31 20.09 -10.59
N GLY A 138 -25.62 20.17 -10.43
CA GLY A 138 -26.36 19.47 -9.39
C GLY A 138 -27.53 20.30 -8.86
N ASP A 139 -28.08 19.85 -7.73
CA ASP A 139 -29.23 20.50 -7.09
C ASP A 139 -28.80 21.70 -6.23
N LEU A 140 -28.94 22.90 -6.80
CA LEU A 140 -28.67 24.16 -6.11
C LEU A 140 -29.87 24.70 -5.32
N ASN A 141 -31.04 24.06 -5.39
CA ASN A 141 -32.27 24.55 -4.77
C ASN A 141 -32.54 26.06 -5.04
N ALA A 142 -32.06 26.57 -6.17
CA ALA A 142 -32.18 27.95 -6.62
C ALA A 142 -33.26 28.00 -7.69
N LYS A 143 -34.39 28.61 -7.39
CA LYS A 143 -35.56 28.64 -8.26
C LYS A 143 -35.69 30.00 -8.92
N ASN A 144 -35.77 30.05 -10.24
CA ASN A 144 -36.05 31.25 -11.01
C ASN A 144 -36.63 30.86 -12.39
N PRO A 145 -37.65 31.58 -12.90
CA PRO A 145 -38.17 31.40 -14.26
C PRO A 145 -37.12 31.47 -15.38
N PHE A 146 -36.02 32.22 -15.18
CA PHE A 146 -34.93 32.33 -16.15
C PHE A 146 -34.33 30.98 -16.57
N TRP A 147 -34.37 29.98 -15.69
CA TRP A 147 -33.94 28.61 -15.98
C TRP A 147 -35.08 27.59 -15.84
N ASN A 148 -36.28 27.98 -16.29
CA ASN A 148 -37.46 27.13 -16.42
C ASN A 148 -38.02 26.59 -15.09
N SER A 149 -37.69 27.21 -13.95
CA SER A 149 -38.39 26.93 -12.69
C SER A 149 -39.74 27.67 -12.65
N ARG A 150 -40.73 27.10 -11.97
CA ARG A 150 -42.09 27.68 -11.93
C ARG A 150 -42.20 28.95 -11.08
N VAL A 151 -41.30 29.11 -10.11
CA VAL A 151 -41.34 30.19 -9.12
C VAL A 151 -39.93 30.71 -8.86
N SER A 152 -39.83 31.92 -8.32
CA SER A 152 -38.57 32.43 -7.78
C SER A 152 -38.45 32.14 -6.28
N ASN A 153 -37.23 31.91 -5.79
CA ASN A 153 -36.93 31.88 -4.36
C ASN A 153 -35.70 32.76 -4.04
N PRO A 154 -35.42 33.09 -2.77
CA PRO A 154 -34.30 33.97 -2.41
C PRO A 154 -32.94 33.50 -2.95
N SER A 155 -32.70 32.18 -3.01
CA SER A 155 -31.48 31.60 -3.58
C SER A 155 -31.39 31.81 -5.10
N GLY A 156 -32.50 31.69 -5.83
CA GLY A 156 -32.53 31.93 -7.27
C GLY A 156 -32.51 33.41 -7.65
N LEU A 157 -33.01 34.31 -6.79
CA LEU A 157 -32.80 35.74 -6.97
C LEU A 157 -31.32 36.10 -6.80
N LYS A 158 -30.68 35.61 -5.74
CA LYS A 158 -29.24 35.83 -5.51
C LYS A 158 -28.34 35.25 -6.62
N LEU A 159 -28.67 34.07 -7.11
CA LEU A 159 -27.94 33.48 -8.24
C LEU A 159 -28.15 34.30 -9.53
N MET A 160 -29.33 34.89 -9.73
CA MET A 160 -29.59 35.79 -10.85
C MET A 160 -28.77 37.08 -10.73
N ASP A 161 -28.76 37.71 -9.54
CA ASP A 161 -27.93 38.90 -9.29
C ASP A 161 -26.44 38.62 -9.60
N LEU A 162 -25.95 37.43 -9.21
CA LEU A 162 -24.59 37.01 -9.53
C LEU A 162 -24.35 36.75 -11.01
N PHE A 163 -25.35 36.20 -11.71
CA PHE A 163 -25.27 35.98 -13.14
C PHE A 163 -25.20 37.31 -13.89
N ASP A 164 -25.99 38.31 -13.50
CA ASP A 164 -26.00 39.63 -14.12
C ASP A 164 -24.68 40.40 -13.91
N MET A 165 -23.99 40.17 -12.79
CA MET A 165 -22.70 40.79 -12.47
C MET A 165 -21.48 39.95 -12.88
N GLY A 166 -21.69 38.69 -13.29
CA GLY A 166 -20.66 37.67 -13.42
C GLY A 166 -20.32 37.32 -14.87
N ASP A 167 -19.14 36.73 -15.04
CA ASP A 167 -18.70 36.15 -16.32
C ASP A 167 -18.88 34.63 -16.28
N PHE A 168 -20.13 34.16 -16.30
CA PHE A 168 -20.52 32.75 -16.37
C PHE A 168 -21.93 32.58 -16.96
N GLU A 169 -22.25 31.38 -17.41
CA GLU A 169 -23.54 31.01 -18.01
C GLU A 169 -24.29 29.99 -17.14
N ILE A 170 -25.62 30.01 -17.23
CA ILE A 170 -26.50 29.02 -16.60
C ILE A 170 -27.24 28.26 -17.71
N SER A 171 -27.16 26.93 -17.68
CA SER A 171 -27.85 26.04 -18.60
C SER A 171 -28.74 25.07 -17.82
N ALA A 172 -30.00 24.96 -18.24
CA ALA A 172 -31.01 24.15 -17.57
C ALA A 172 -31.86 23.39 -18.61
N PRO A 173 -32.46 22.25 -18.22
CA PRO A 173 -33.34 21.51 -19.11
C PRO A 173 -34.67 22.21 -19.36
N GLN A 174 -35.34 21.84 -20.45
CA GLN A 174 -36.69 22.32 -20.79
C GLN A 174 -37.79 21.63 -19.95
N CYS A 175 -37.48 20.50 -19.32
CA CYS A 175 -38.43 19.70 -18.55
C CYS A 175 -38.07 19.68 -17.06
N PRO A 176 -39.06 19.54 -16.16
CA PRO A 176 -38.82 19.40 -14.72
C PRO A 176 -37.79 18.31 -14.36
N THR A 177 -36.91 18.63 -13.40
CA THR A 177 -35.91 17.70 -12.86
C THR A 177 -36.30 17.14 -11.51
N HIS A 178 -37.23 17.76 -10.77
CA HIS A 178 -37.71 17.27 -9.49
C HIS A 178 -39.23 17.24 -9.44
N TYR A 179 -39.81 16.19 -8.87
CA TYR A 179 -41.25 16.09 -8.64
C TYR A 179 -41.55 15.96 -7.15
N SER A 180 -42.30 16.92 -6.60
CA SER A 180 -42.70 16.87 -5.20
C SER A 180 -43.64 15.69 -4.91
N PRO A 181 -43.85 15.33 -3.63
CA PRO A 181 -44.84 14.31 -3.25
C PRO A 181 -46.25 14.60 -3.80
N ALA A 182 -46.59 15.88 -3.96
CA ALA A 182 -47.85 16.35 -4.54
C ALA A 182 -47.89 16.31 -6.08
N GLY A 183 -46.83 15.83 -6.74
CA GLY A 183 -46.77 15.66 -8.21
C GLY A 183 -46.33 16.90 -8.99
N ASN A 184 -46.07 18.00 -8.28
CA ASN A 184 -45.65 19.26 -8.84
C ASN A 184 -44.18 19.22 -9.30
N GLY A 185 -43.96 19.25 -10.62
CA GLY A 185 -42.63 19.25 -11.24
C GLY A 185 -41.95 20.62 -11.22
N ASP A 186 -40.65 20.69 -10.94
CA ASP A 186 -39.85 21.92 -10.95
C ASP A 186 -38.43 21.65 -11.48
N VAL A 187 -37.73 22.68 -11.94
CA VAL A 187 -36.32 22.58 -12.35
C VAL A 187 -35.43 23.01 -11.18
N LEU A 188 -34.71 22.05 -10.61
CA LEU A 188 -33.79 22.25 -9.47
C LEU A 188 -32.34 21.92 -9.83
N ASP A 189 -32.14 20.87 -10.63
CA ASP A 189 -30.84 20.47 -11.15
C ASP A 189 -30.47 21.32 -12.36
N ILE A 190 -29.46 22.17 -12.21
CA ILE A 190 -28.95 23.10 -13.25
C ILE A 190 -27.44 22.97 -13.42
N VAL A 191 -26.91 23.54 -14.50
CA VAL A 191 -25.48 23.61 -14.80
C VAL A 191 -25.05 25.07 -14.84
N VAL A 192 -24.12 25.46 -13.97
CA VAL A 192 -23.46 26.77 -13.96
C VAL A 192 -22.07 26.58 -14.51
N HIS A 193 -21.69 27.29 -15.58
CA HIS A 193 -20.43 27.05 -16.27
C HIS A 193 -19.75 28.31 -16.76
N LYS A 194 -18.43 28.28 -16.87
CA LYS A 194 -17.59 29.42 -17.25
C LYS A 194 -16.55 29.01 -18.28
N ASN A 195 -16.44 29.78 -19.36
CA ASN A 195 -15.42 29.64 -20.41
C ASN A 195 -15.36 28.24 -21.06
N ILE A 196 -16.49 27.56 -21.22
CA ILE A 196 -16.56 26.20 -21.75
C ILE A 196 -17.76 26.01 -22.67
N ARG A 197 -17.57 25.27 -23.76
CA ARG A 197 -18.65 24.93 -24.70
C ARG A 197 -19.27 23.60 -24.33
N MET A 198 -20.59 23.58 -24.19
CA MET A 198 -21.37 22.39 -23.88
C MET A 198 -22.55 22.21 -24.82
N SER A 199 -23.08 20.99 -24.90
CA SER A 199 -24.36 20.72 -25.55
C SER A 199 -25.52 21.23 -24.70
N GLU A 200 -26.72 21.21 -25.27
CA GLU A 200 -27.96 21.36 -24.51
C GLU A 200 -28.04 20.33 -23.35
N VAL A 201 -28.67 20.74 -22.26
CA VAL A 201 -28.91 19.94 -21.07
C VAL A 201 -30.22 19.19 -21.23
N VAL A 202 -30.17 17.85 -21.27
CA VAL A 202 -31.35 16.99 -21.48
C VAL A 202 -31.65 16.15 -20.24
N VAL A 203 -32.94 15.90 -19.97
CA VAL A 203 -33.38 15.06 -18.85
C VAL A 203 -33.34 13.59 -19.23
N SER A 204 -32.92 12.72 -18.30
CA SER A 204 -32.91 11.27 -18.44
C SER A 204 -33.88 10.61 -17.44
N ASP A 205 -34.62 9.59 -17.86
CA ASP A 205 -35.62 8.87 -17.05
C ASP A 205 -35.05 7.62 -16.34
N ILE A 206 -33.75 7.42 -16.41
CA ILE A 206 -33.15 6.08 -16.25
C ILE A 206 -32.88 5.75 -14.76
N LEU A 207 -32.63 6.73 -13.89
CA LEU A 207 -32.21 6.54 -12.47
C LEU A 207 -33.32 6.80 -11.44
N ASP A 208 -33.30 6.09 -10.30
CA ASP A 208 -34.38 5.99 -9.31
C ASP A 208 -34.31 7.01 -8.15
N SER A 209 -34.77 8.24 -8.38
CA SER A 209 -34.87 9.29 -7.36
C SER A 209 -36.20 10.07 -7.49
N ASP A 210 -36.51 10.94 -6.54
CA ASP A 210 -37.49 12.02 -6.74
C ASP A 210 -37.00 13.09 -7.72
N HIS A 211 -35.70 13.04 -8.04
CA HIS A 211 -35.08 13.78 -9.13
C HIS A 211 -34.85 12.91 -10.39
N LEU A 212 -34.88 13.57 -11.55
CA LEU A 212 -34.48 13.03 -12.85
C LEU A 212 -33.08 13.57 -13.19
N PRO A 213 -32.13 12.71 -13.57
CA PRO A 213 -30.79 13.14 -13.97
C PRO A 213 -30.81 14.08 -15.18
N ILE A 214 -29.86 15.00 -15.20
CA ILE A 214 -29.54 15.81 -16.38
C ILE A 214 -28.27 15.29 -17.06
N VAL A 215 -28.25 15.31 -18.39
CA VAL A 215 -27.14 14.83 -19.22
C VAL A 215 -26.72 15.94 -20.18
N PHE A 216 -25.41 16.13 -20.33
CA PHE A 216 -24.83 17.09 -21.27
C PHE A 216 -23.44 16.62 -21.74
N HIS A 217 -22.95 17.23 -22.81
CA HIS A 217 -21.64 16.93 -23.38
C HIS A 217 -20.72 18.14 -23.28
N ILE A 218 -19.49 17.93 -22.81
CA ILE A 218 -18.41 18.91 -22.96
C ILE A 218 -17.84 18.74 -24.37
N LEU A 219 -17.99 19.76 -25.21
CA LEU A 219 -17.69 19.67 -26.65
C LEU A 219 -16.20 19.77 -26.96
N ASP A 220 -15.41 20.32 -26.04
CA ASP A 220 -13.96 20.32 -26.17
C ASP A 220 -13.39 18.89 -26.07
N HIS A 221 -12.42 18.56 -26.93
CA HIS A 221 -11.94 17.18 -27.07
C HIS A 221 -10.96 16.80 -25.97
N VAL A 222 -11.20 15.66 -25.32
CA VAL A 222 -10.31 15.10 -24.29
C VAL A 222 -9.63 13.85 -24.82
N LYS A 223 -8.34 13.70 -24.50
CA LYS A 223 -7.54 12.53 -24.86
C LYS A 223 -7.82 11.40 -23.88
N ILE A 224 -8.61 10.43 -24.30
CA ILE A 224 -9.05 9.30 -23.46
C ILE A 224 -8.27 8.05 -23.84
N SER A 225 -7.80 7.32 -22.83
CA SER A 225 -7.20 6.00 -22.99
C SER A 225 -8.29 4.93 -22.94
N ASN A 226 -8.46 4.15 -24.01
CA ASN A 226 -9.32 2.96 -23.96
C ASN A 226 -8.68 1.92 -23.04
N LEU A 227 -9.19 1.78 -21.83
CA LEU A 227 -8.76 0.70 -20.95
C LEU A 227 -9.31 -0.63 -21.47
N SER A 228 -8.41 -1.58 -21.67
CA SER A 228 -8.80 -2.98 -21.88
C SER A 228 -9.58 -3.46 -20.66
N GLU A 229 -10.70 -4.14 -20.88
CA GLU A 229 -11.44 -4.79 -19.80
C GLU A 229 -10.51 -5.71 -19.00
N PRO A 230 -10.76 -5.90 -17.70
CA PRO A 230 -9.94 -6.81 -16.93
C PRO A 230 -10.13 -8.23 -17.49
N ILE A 231 -9.04 -8.76 -18.05
CA ILE A 231 -8.95 -10.05 -18.72
C ILE A 231 -8.44 -11.08 -17.70
N GLU A 232 -9.17 -12.18 -17.50
CA GLU A 232 -8.62 -13.37 -16.88
C GLU A 232 -7.82 -14.18 -17.90
N LYS A 233 -6.67 -14.70 -17.46
CA LYS A 233 -5.76 -15.48 -18.30
C LYS A 233 -5.86 -16.95 -17.89
N PHE A 234 -6.08 -17.80 -18.86
CA PHE A 234 -6.08 -19.26 -18.68
C PHE A 234 -4.95 -19.83 -19.54
N THR A 235 -4.02 -20.54 -18.91
CA THR A 235 -2.85 -21.10 -19.57
C THR A 235 -2.95 -22.62 -19.59
N ASP A 236 -2.86 -23.19 -20.78
CA ASP A 236 -2.68 -24.62 -20.98
C ASP A 236 -1.21 -24.98 -20.72
N TRP A 237 -0.95 -25.59 -19.56
CA TRP A 237 0.41 -25.90 -19.12
C TRP A 237 1.04 -27.07 -19.87
N GLU A 238 0.26 -27.99 -20.42
CA GLU A 238 0.77 -29.11 -21.21
C GLU A 238 1.24 -28.60 -22.58
N ARG A 239 0.42 -27.76 -23.22
CA ARG A 239 0.81 -27.07 -24.45
C ARG A 239 2.01 -26.16 -24.24
N PHE A 240 2.06 -25.43 -23.11
CA PHE A 240 3.22 -24.63 -22.74
C PHE A 240 4.51 -25.48 -22.67
N GLN A 241 4.45 -26.64 -22.03
CA GLN A 241 5.61 -27.54 -21.88
C GLN A 241 6.11 -28.07 -23.22
N SER A 242 5.21 -28.45 -24.12
CA SER A 242 5.58 -28.92 -25.46
C SER A 242 6.28 -27.80 -26.25
N LEU A 243 5.65 -26.62 -26.35
CA LEU A 243 6.21 -25.46 -27.06
C LEU A 243 7.53 -24.97 -26.44
N ALA A 244 7.64 -24.95 -25.11
CA ALA A 244 8.87 -24.52 -24.45
C ALA A 244 10.05 -25.46 -24.73
N SER A 245 9.80 -26.76 -24.94
CA SER A 245 10.84 -27.73 -25.29
C SER A 245 11.28 -27.62 -26.75
N GLU A 246 10.34 -27.30 -27.65
CA GLU A 246 10.57 -27.12 -29.08
C GLU A 246 11.33 -25.81 -29.38
N LEU A 247 10.90 -24.70 -28.79
CA LEU A 247 11.43 -23.36 -29.05
C LEU A 247 12.81 -23.10 -28.42
N ILE A 248 13.32 -23.99 -27.58
CA ILE A 248 14.64 -23.83 -26.96
C ILE A 248 15.72 -24.53 -27.79
N SER A 249 16.73 -23.74 -28.17
CA SER A 249 17.91 -24.25 -28.88
C SER A 249 18.59 -25.37 -28.08
N PRO A 250 18.93 -26.50 -28.72
CA PRO A 250 19.61 -27.61 -28.07
C PRO A 250 21.09 -27.31 -27.78
N LYS A 251 21.72 -26.40 -28.54
CA LYS A 251 23.15 -26.08 -28.41
C LYS A 251 23.33 -24.73 -27.73
N LEU A 252 24.19 -24.71 -26.71
CA LEU A 252 24.55 -23.51 -25.95
C LEU A 252 26.07 -23.38 -25.91
N GLU A 253 26.63 -22.54 -26.79
CA GLU A 253 28.04 -22.19 -26.78
C GLU A 253 28.15 -20.75 -26.28
N ILE A 254 28.72 -20.57 -25.08
CA ILE A 254 28.88 -19.26 -24.44
C ILE A 254 30.31 -19.13 -23.94
N ASN A 255 31.07 -18.32 -24.67
CA ASN A 255 32.48 -17.99 -24.44
C ASN A 255 32.67 -16.54 -24.01
N SER A 256 31.71 -15.65 -24.29
CA SER A 256 31.76 -14.23 -23.90
C SER A 256 30.51 -13.77 -23.16
N GLY A 257 30.61 -12.62 -22.47
CA GLY A 257 29.46 -11.97 -21.84
C GLY A 257 28.37 -11.55 -22.84
N VAL A 258 28.75 -11.20 -24.09
CA VAL A 258 27.81 -10.84 -25.16
C VAL A 258 26.98 -12.05 -25.59
N GLU A 259 27.61 -13.22 -25.70
CA GLU A 259 26.90 -14.47 -25.99
C GLU A 259 26.01 -14.90 -24.82
N ALA A 260 26.44 -14.67 -23.57
CA ALA A 260 25.62 -14.91 -22.39
C ALA A 260 24.37 -14.00 -22.38
N ASP A 261 24.52 -12.73 -22.75
CA ASP A 261 23.40 -11.79 -22.91
C ASP A 261 22.43 -12.24 -24.00
N LYS A 262 22.95 -12.71 -25.14
CA LYS A 262 22.15 -13.24 -26.24
C LYS A 262 21.39 -14.49 -25.80
N ALA A 263 22.06 -15.46 -25.19
CA ALA A 263 21.43 -16.68 -24.69
C ALA A 263 20.33 -16.39 -23.65
N ALA A 264 20.55 -15.42 -22.75
CA ALA A 264 19.54 -14.99 -21.79
C ALA A 264 18.32 -14.33 -22.47
N ARG A 265 18.52 -13.54 -23.54
CA ARG A 265 17.43 -12.99 -24.36
C ARG A 265 16.65 -14.06 -25.08
N ASP A 266 17.35 -14.96 -25.77
CA ASP A 266 16.76 -16.00 -26.58
C ASP A 266 15.93 -16.94 -25.70
N PHE A 267 16.46 -17.33 -24.53
CA PHE A 267 15.72 -18.10 -23.53
C PHE A 267 14.43 -17.37 -23.09
N ALA A 268 14.53 -16.09 -22.74
CA ALA A 268 13.36 -15.30 -22.32
C ALA A 268 12.33 -15.17 -23.45
N ALA A 269 12.77 -14.94 -24.69
CA ALA A 269 11.90 -14.84 -25.86
C ALA A 269 11.17 -16.16 -26.14
N SER A 270 11.86 -17.31 -26.11
CA SER A 270 11.25 -18.62 -26.30
C SER A 270 10.20 -18.93 -25.23
N ILE A 271 10.52 -18.69 -23.95
CA ILE A 271 9.57 -18.93 -22.84
C ILE A 271 8.38 -17.96 -22.90
N ALA A 272 8.60 -16.68 -23.20
CA ALA A 272 7.53 -15.71 -23.35
C ALA A 272 6.62 -16.03 -24.54
N SER A 273 7.19 -16.51 -25.65
CA SER A 273 6.42 -16.94 -26.83
C SER A 273 5.59 -18.18 -26.52
N ALA A 274 6.18 -19.22 -25.94
CA ALA A 274 5.47 -20.42 -25.49
C ALA A 274 4.31 -20.07 -24.54
N TYR A 275 4.54 -19.17 -23.59
CA TYR A 275 3.51 -18.70 -22.66
C TYR A 275 2.38 -17.94 -23.36
N ARG A 276 2.72 -17.04 -24.30
CA ARG A 276 1.73 -16.28 -25.07
C ARG A 276 0.85 -17.19 -25.93
N LEU A 277 1.43 -18.18 -26.59
CA LEU A 277 0.74 -19.12 -27.49
C LEU A 277 -0.12 -20.15 -26.75
N SER A 278 0.19 -20.42 -25.48
CA SER A 278 -0.57 -21.34 -24.61
C SER A 278 -1.60 -20.64 -23.72
N THR A 279 -1.68 -19.30 -23.74
CA THR A 279 -2.56 -18.53 -22.85
C THR A 279 -3.73 -17.92 -23.60
N SER A 280 -4.93 -18.35 -23.23
CA SER A 280 -6.20 -17.76 -23.63
C SER A 280 -6.60 -16.60 -22.71
N LYS A 281 -7.29 -15.61 -23.26
CA LYS A 281 -7.75 -14.41 -22.57
C LYS A 281 -9.28 -14.38 -22.57
N VAL A 282 -9.88 -14.29 -21.40
CA VAL A 282 -11.34 -14.18 -21.23
C VAL A 282 -11.68 -12.85 -20.57
N THR A 283 -12.65 -12.13 -21.10
CA THR A 283 -13.12 -10.85 -20.57
C THR A 283 -14.09 -11.04 -19.40
N LEU A 284 -13.93 -10.27 -18.31
CA LEU A 284 -14.79 -10.40 -17.12
C LEU A 284 -16.25 -9.99 -17.35
N SER A 285 -16.56 -9.29 -18.45
CA SER A 285 -17.91 -8.99 -18.90
C SER A 285 -18.71 -10.26 -19.17
N ASP A 286 -18.08 -11.30 -19.71
CA ASP A 286 -18.69 -12.61 -19.98
C ASP A 286 -19.06 -13.37 -18.68
N ILE A 287 -18.37 -13.08 -17.58
CA ILE A 287 -18.55 -13.78 -16.29
C ILE A 287 -19.58 -13.06 -15.39
N ASN A 288 -19.81 -11.76 -15.59
CA ASN A 288 -20.55 -10.94 -14.63
C ASN A 288 -22.00 -10.59 -14.97
N ASN A 289 -22.45 -10.75 -16.22
CA ASN A 289 -23.69 -10.11 -16.66
C ASN A 289 -24.98 -10.90 -16.47
N ASP A 290 -24.99 -12.22 -16.35
CA ASP A 290 -26.28 -12.92 -16.27
C ASP A 290 -26.73 -13.21 -14.83
N LEU A 291 -27.46 -12.26 -14.24
CA LEU A 291 -28.57 -12.57 -13.34
C LEU A 291 -29.82 -12.74 -14.21
N PRO A 292 -30.25 -13.98 -14.52
CA PRO A 292 -31.42 -14.21 -15.35
C PRO A 292 -32.64 -13.45 -14.79
N GLY A 293 -33.22 -12.54 -15.58
CA GLY A 293 -34.41 -11.78 -15.20
C GLY A 293 -34.19 -10.47 -14.45
N LEU A 294 -32.98 -10.11 -14.01
CA LEU A 294 -32.72 -8.81 -13.36
C LEU A 294 -33.05 -7.63 -14.29
N ASP A 295 -32.69 -7.77 -15.56
CA ASP A 295 -32.94 -6.76 -16.60
C ASP A 295 -34.43 -6.53 -16.85
N ARG A 296 -35.20 -7.63 -16.82
CA ARG A 296 -36.66 -7.57 -16.93
C ARG A 296 -37.26 -6.84 -15.73
N LEU A 297 -36.75 -7.11 -14.52
CA LEU A 297 -37.21 -6.43 -13.30
C LEU A 297 -36.85 -4.94 -13.29
N ILE A 298 -35.65 -4.55 -13.74
CA ILE A 298 -35.26 -3.14 -13.84
C ILE A 298 -36.15 -2.40 -14.85
N LYS A 299 -36.35 -2.98 -16.05
CA LYS A 299 -37.24 -2.40 -17.07
C LYS A 299 -38.70 -2.31 -16.59
N TYR A 300 -39.19 -3.34 -15.88
CA TYR A 300 -40.53 -3.35 -15.31
C TYR A 300 -40.71 -2.29 -14.22
N LYS A 301 -39.72 -2.14 -13.33
CA LYS A 301 -39.68 -1.07 -12.33
C LYS A 301 -39.73 0.32 -12.98
N GLN A 302 -38.95 0.54 -14.05
CA GLN A 302 -38.93 1.81 -14.78
C GLN A 302 -40.31 2.13 -15.38
N ARG A 303 -40.96 1.16 -16.03
CA ARG A 303 -42.33 1.32 -16.55
C ARG A 303 -43.34 1.67 -15.47
N LEU A 304 -43.35 0.93 -14.36
CA LEU A 304 -44.24 1.20 -13.22
C LEU A 304 -43.99 2.57 -12.60
N ARG A 305 -42.73 3.03 -12.59
CA ARG A 305 -42.38 4.35 -12.07
C ARG A 305 -42.85 5.47 -12.99
N LYS A 306 -42.67 5.32 -14.31
CA LYS A 306 -43.21 6.27 -15.30
C LYS A 306 -44.73 6.38 -15.15
N LEU A 307 -45.40 5.23 -15.07
CA LEU A 307 -46.84 5.18 -14.85
C LEU A 307 -47.23 5.87 -13.53
N TRP A 308 -46.52 5.61 -12.42
CA TRP A 308 -46.77 6.31 -11.16
C TRP A 308 -46.50 7.83 -11.24
N GLN A 309 -45.50 8.27 -12.01
CA GLN A 309 -45.21 9.70 -12.17
C GLN A 309 -46.34 10.41 -12.94
N GLU A 310 -46.91 9.73 -13.93
CA GLU A 310 -48.02 10.22 -14.77
C GLU A 310 -49.38 10.14 -14.05
N THR A 311 -49.70 9.00 -13.43
CA THR A 311 -51.05 8.71 -12.89
C THR A 311 -51.16 8.92 -11.38
N ARG A 312 -50.04 8.93 -10.65
CA ARG A 312 -49.95 8.97 -9.17
C ARG A 312 -50.69 7.84 -8.46
N ASP A 313 -51.00 6.75 -9.16
CA ASP A 313 -51.66 5.58 -8.59
C ASP A 313 -50.83 4.95 -7.43
N PRO A 314 -51.38 4.88 -6.20
CA PRO A 314 -50.74 4.23 -5.06
C PRO A 314 -50.37 2.75 -5.30
N ALA A 315 -51.11 2.03 -6.15
CA ALA A 315 -50.81 0.65 -6.50
C ALA A 315 -49.50 0.57 -7.32
N CYS A 316 -49.30 1.49 -8.25
CA CYS A 316 -48.05 1.63 -8.99
C CYS A 316 -46.87 1.92 -8.05
N LYS A 317 -47.02 2.82 -7.06
CA LYS A 317 -45.96 3.08 -6.07
C LYS A 317 -45.63 1.86 -5.21
N THR A 318 -46.66 1.12 -4.80
CA THR A 318 -46.51 -0.11 -4.03
C THR A 318 -45.78 -1.18 -4.84
N ALA A 319 -46.11 -1.31 -6.13
CA ALA A 319 -45.44 -2.21 -7.06
C ALA A 319 -43.96 -1.81 -7.27
N VAL A 320 -43.65 -0.52 -7.47
CA VAL A 320 -42.26 -0.01 -7.55
C VAL A 320 -41.47 -0.39 -6.28
N ASN A 321 -42.05 -0.17 -5.11
CA ASN A 321 -41.42 -0.51 -3.83
C ASN A 321 -41.18 -2.02 -3.68
N TRP A 322 -42.13 -2.85 -4.12
CA TRP A 322 -42.02 -4.30 -4.12
C TRP A 322 -40.91 -4.78 -5.07
N VAL A 323 -40.92 -4.33 -6.33
CA VAL A 323 -39.88 -4.68 -7.31
C VAL A 323 -38.50 -4.24 -6.82
N THR A 324 -38.40 -3.05 -6.21
CA THR A 324 -37.17 -2.56 -5.60
C THR A 324 -36.65 -3.47 -4.49
N LYS A 325 -37.53 -3.96 -3.60
CA LYS A 325 -37.17 -4.94 -2.57
C LYS A 325 -36.70 -6.26 -3.19
N SER A 326 -37.37 -6.73 -4.24
CA SER A 326 -37.03 -7.97 -4.96
C SER A 326 -35.65 -7.89 -5.63
N ILE A 327 -35.35 -6.80 -6.33
CA ILE A 327 -34.02 -6.53 -6.92
C ILE A 327 -32.93 -6.54 -5.84
N ARG A 328 -33.19 -5.89 -4.70
CA ARG A 328 -32.23 -5.87 -3.56
C ARG A 328 -31.99 -7.26 -2.96
N ARG A 329 -33.04 -8.05 -2.78
CA ARG A 329 -32.93 -9.43 -2.26
C ARG A 329 -32.10 -10.31 -3.20
N MET A 330 -32.35 -10.22 -4.50
CA MET A 330 -31.69 -11.01 -5.53
C MET A 330 -30.19 -10.66 -5.66
N THR A 331 -29.88 -9.37 -5.77
CA THR A 331 -28.48 -8.88 -5.86
C THR A 331 -27.67 -9.20 -4.61
N ARG A 332 -28.26 -9.05 -3.41
CA ARG A 332 -27.62 -9.41 -2.14
C ARG A 332 -27.37 -10.91 -2.02
N LYS A 333 -28.32 -11.75 -2.45
CA LYS A 333 -28.17 -13.22 -2.46
C LYS A 333 -26.99 -13.65 -3.34
N LYS A 334 -26.91 -13.17 -4.58
CA LYS A 334 -25.80 -13.54 -5.49
C LYS A 334 -24.44 -13.00 -5.06
N ALA A 335 -24.39 -11.77 -4.53
CA ALA A 335 -23.15 -11.24 -3.96
C ALA A 335 -22.64 -12.11 -2.80
N LEU A 336 -23.56 -12.67 -2.01
CA LEU A 336 -23.25 -13.55 -0.89
C LEU A 336 -22.81 -14.94 -1.32
N GLU A 337 -23.52 -15.57 -2.26
CA GLU A 337 -23.12 -16.86 -2.86
C GLU A 337 -21.70 -16.79 -3.43
N ARG A 338 -21.35 -15.71 -4.12
CA ARG A 338 -19.97 -15.49 -4.61
C ARG A 338 -18.92 -15.48 -3.49
N TRP A 339 -19.25 -14.91 -2.33
CA TRP A 339 -18.33 -14.92 -1.17
C TRP A 339 -18.29 -16.29 -0.51
N GLU A 340 -19.42 -16.96 -0.37
CA GLU A 340 -19.50 -18.32 0.15
C GLU A 340 -18.67 -19.26 -0.70
N THR A 341 -18.86 -19.30 -2.03
CA THR A 341 -18.06 -20.11 -2.95
C THR A 341 -16.56 -19.78 -2.89
N LYS A 342 -16.21 -18.49 -2.82
CA LYS A 342 -14.81 -18.05 -2.76
C LYS A 342 -14.12 -18.46 -1.46
N ILE A 343 -14.87 -18.53 -0.35
CA ILE A 343 -14.35 -18.88 0.96
C ILE A 343 -14.40 -20.39 1.19
N SER A 344 -15.45 -21.09 0.71
CA SER A 344 -15.57 -22.55 0.80
C SER A 344 -14.50 -23.26 -0.01
N ASN A 345 -14.15 -22.71 -1.18
CA ASN A 345 -13.13 -23.29 -2.06
C ASN A 345 -11.71 -22.88 -1.64
N ALA A 346 -11.56 -22.01 -0.64
CA ALA A 346 -10.26 -21.60 -0.14
C ALA A 346 -9.82 -22.55 0.97
N GLU A 347 -8.69 -23.24 0.77
CA GLU A 347 -8.03 -23.95 1.85
C GLU A 347 -7.77 -23.01 3.03
N VAL A 348 -7.88 -23.53 4.26
CA VAL A 348 -7.69 -22.77 5.51
C VAL A 348 -6.19 -22.58 5.79
N THR A 349 -5.46 -22.05 4.81
CA THR A 349 -4.06 -21.68 4.94
C THR A 349 -3.92 -20.15 4.97
N PRO A 350 -2.96 -19.59 5.73
CA PRO A 350 -2.71 -18.15 5.74
C PRO A 350 -2.54 -17.53 4.35
N GLN A 351 -1.99 -18.29 3.39
CA GLN A 351 -1.76 -17.89 2.00
C GLN A 351 -3.06 -17.72 1.20
N CYS A 352 -4.08 -18.53 1.47
CA CYS A 352 -5.39 -18.47 0.82
C CYS A 352 -6.31 -17.46 1.51
N ILE A 353 -6.23 -17.36 2.84
CA ILE A 353 -7.06 -16.44 3.64
C ILE A 353 -6.58 -15.00 3.54
N TRP A 354 -5.27 -14.74 3.47
CA TRP A 354 -4.74 -13.37 3.45
C TRP A 354 -5.18 -12.54 2.22
N PRO A 355 -5.22 -13.07 0.98
CA PRO A 355 -5.80 -12.37 -0.16
C PRO A 355 -7.28 -12.01 0.04
N ILE A 356 -8.07 -12.93 0.60
CA ILE A 356 -9.48 -12.72 0.95
C ILE A 356 -9.56 -11.59 1.98
N ALA A 357 -8.83 -11.72 3.08
CA ALA A 357 -8.75 -10.77 4.16
C ALA A 357 -8.28 -9.37 3.68
N LYS A 358 -7.29 -9.30 2.79
CA LYS A 358 -6.81 -8.06 2.16
C LYS A 358 -7.88 -7.43 1.26
N SER A 359 -8.64 -8.23 0.52
CA SER A 359 -9.77 -7.73 -0.29
C SER A 359 -10.89 -7.13 0.56
N LEU A 360 -11.06 -7.64 1.79
CA LEU A 360 -12.03 -7.17 2.77
C LEU A 360 -11.53 -5.92 3.52
N LEU A 361 -10.23 -5.80 3.75
CA LEU A 361 -9.61 -4.68 4.46
C LEU A 361 -9.30 -3.46 3.57
N LYS A 362 -9.29 -3.62 2.25
CA LYS A 362 -9.18 -2.50 1.30
C LYS A 362 -10.46 -1.65 1.39
N ARG A 363 -10.35 -0.48 2.03
CA ARG A 363 -11.43 0.53 2.14
C ARG A 363 -11.76 1.14 0.79
N ASP A 364 -10.72 1.43 0.02
CA ASP A 364 -10.84 2.25 -1.18
C ASP A 364 -10.93 1.36 -2.42
N GLY A 365 -11.64 1.84 -3.44
CA GLY A 365 -11.59 1.26 -4.78
C GLY A 365 -10.15 1.24 -5.34
N PRO A 366 -9.96 0.86 -6.62
CA PRO A 366 -8.68 1.12 -7.27
C PRO A 366 -8.30 2.59 -7.05
N ARG A 367 -7.07 2.82 -6.58
CA ARG A 367 -6.60 4.15 -6.23
C ARG A 367 -6.71 5.05 -7.46
N ALA A 368 -7.37 6.19 -7.29
CA ALA A 368 -7.50 7.20 -8.31
C ALA A 368 -6.14 7.57 -8.92
N PRO A 369 -6.07 7.87 -10.23
CA PRO A 369 -4.95 8.56 -10.83
C PRO A 369 -4.74 9.85 -10.04
N THR A 370 -3.51 10.12 -9.65
CA THR A 370 -3.14 11.43 -9.08
C THR A 370 -2.24 12.10 -10.08
N ALA A 371 -2.49 13.38 -10.38
CA ALA A 371 -1.53 14.16 -11.16
C ALA A 371 -0.20 14.24 -10.39
N ILE A 372 0.90 14.31 -11.13
CA ILE A 372 2.24 14.37 -10.56
C ILE A 372 2.79 15.78 -10.77
N HIS A 373 3.35 16.39 -9.73
CA HIS A 373 4.13 17.62 -9.88
C HIS A 373 5.39 17.31 -10.68
N GLY A 374 5.51 17.94 -11.84
CA GLY A 374 6.68 17.92 -12.68
C GLY A 374 7.35 19.29 -12.79
N SER A 375 8.46 19.33 -13.52
CA SER A 375 9.25 20.54 -13.80
C SER A 375 8.42 21.69 -14.41
N SER A 376 7.44 21.38 -15.25
CA SER A 376 6.58 22.32 -15.97
C SER A 376 5.12 22.27 -15.52
N GLY A 377 4.89 22.02 -14.22
CA GLY A 377 3.56 21.97 -13.61
C GLY A 377 3.00 20.55 -13.46
N LEU A 378 1.67 20.43 -13.31
CA LEU A 378 1.01 19.15 -13.07
C LEU A 378 0.94 18.29 -14.33
N LYS A 379 1.38 17.03 -14.22
CA LYS A 379 1.30 16.03 -15.29
C LYS A 379 0.13 15.08 -15.07
N PHE A 380 -0.75 15.01 -16.06
CA PHE A 380 -1.96 14.18 -16.01
C PHE A 380 -1.83 12.89 -16.83
N HIS A 381 -1.05 12.93 -17.91
CA HIS A 381 -0.90 11.77 -18.79
C HIS A 381 0.05 10.72 -18.19
N PRO A 382 -0.28 9.41 -18.30
CA PRO A 382 0.54 8.34 -17.73
C PRO A 382 2.01 8.35 -18.19
N SER A 383 2.28 8.59 -19.48
CA SER A 383 3.64 8.72 -20.02
C SER A 383 4.43 9.86 -19.37
N GLU A 384 3.83 11.04 -19.21
CA GLU A 384 4.48 12.20 -18.59
C GLU A 384 4.73 11.97 -17.11
N LYS A 385 3.71 11.47 -16.39
CA LYS A 385 3.84 11.06 -14.98
C LYS A 385 4.99 10.06 -14.80
N ALA A 386 5.09 9.08 -15.70
CA ALA A 386 6.14 8.07 -15.63
C ALA A 386 7.53 8.69 -15.83
N ASN A 387 7.70 9.63 -16.76
CA ASN A 387 8.99 10.31 -16.95
C ASN A 387 9.35 11.22 -15.77
N GLU A 388 8.45 12.06 -15.24
CA GLU A 388 8.76 12.92 -14.07
C GLU A 388 9.14 12.09 -12.83
N ILE A 389 8.46 10.96 -12.61
CA ILE A 389 8.85 10.03 -11.54
C ILE A 389 10.22 9.41 -11.85
N ALA A 390 10.50 9.08 -13.10
CA ALA A 390 11.77 8.49 -13.50
C ALA A 390 12.94 9.47 -13.32
N ASP A 391 12.76 10.74 -13.67
CA ASP A 391 13.76 11.80 -13.49
C ASP A 391 14.06 12.03 -11.99
N CYS A 392 13.01 12.08 -11.16
CA CYS A 392 13.19 12.16 -9.70
C CYS A 392 13.93 10.93 -9.12
N LEU A 393 13.64 9.74 -9.64
CA LEU A 393 14.29 8.51 -9.19
C LEU A 393 15.73 8.38 -9.69
N GLU A 394 16.05 8.89 -10.88
CA GLU A 394 17.42 8.90 -11.41
C GLU A 394 18.34 9.71 -10.50
N ILE A 395 17.90 10.91 -10.09
CA ILE A 395 18.60 11.74 -9.09
C ILE A 395 18.70 11.01 -7.73
N GLN A 396 17.71 10.19 -7.37
CA GLN A 396 17.76 9.42 -6.12
C GLN A 396 18.72 8.22 -6.18
N PHE A 397 18.98 7.66 -7.36
CA PHE A 397 19.88 6.53 -7.56
C PHE A 397 21.30 6.96 -7.91
N THR A 398 21.73 8.11 -7.38
CA THR A 398 23.13 8.55 -7.42
C THR A 398 23.76 8.37 -6.04
N PRO A 399 25.09 8.12 -5.96
CA PRO A 399 25.79 8.12 -4.69
C PRO A 399 25.66 9.47 -3.99
N HIS A 400 25.73 9.47 -2.66
CA HIS A 400 25.98 10.71 -1.94
C HIS A 400 27.42 11.15 -2.13
N ASP A 401 27.62 12.46 -2.07
CA ASP A 401 28.92 13.11 -2.14
C ASP A 401 29.32 13.54 -0.72
N LEU A 402 29.78 12.59 0.09
CA LEU A 402 30.18 12.79 1.49
C LEU A 402 31.62 12.35 1.76
N CYS A 403 32.11 11.38 0.98
CA CYS A 403 33.42 10.76 1.17
C CYS A 403 34.54 11.69 0.72
N ASP A 404 35.65 11.65 1.45
CA ASP A 404 36.90 12.28 1.03
C ASP A 404 37.40 11.72 -0.32
N GLU A 405 37.78 12.61 -1.24
CA GLU A 405 38.22 12.27 -2.60
C GLU A 405 39.42 11.30 -2.59
N ASN A 406 40.37 11.47 -1.67
CA ASN A 406 41.53 10.57 -1.59
C ASN A 406 41.11 9.16 -1.17
N HIS A 407 40.12 9.03 -0.29
CA HIS A 407 39.58 7.73 0.07
C HIS A 407 38.85 7.06 -1.10
N GLU A 408 38.04 7.82 -1.82
CA GLU A 408 37.33 7.34 -3.01
C GLU A 408 38.31 6.81 -4.06
N GLN A 409 39.34 7.59 -4.41
CA GLN A 409 40.38 7.16 -5.35
C GLN A 409 41.07 5.86 -4.92
N ARG A 410 41.40 5.70 -3.63
CA ARG A 410 41.99 4.45 -3.11
C ARG A 410 41.03 3.26 -3.24
N VAL A 411 39.74 3.47 -3.01
CA VAL A 411 38.72 2.43 -3.15
C VAL A 411 38.61 2.03 -4.62
N GLU A 412 38.48 3.00 -5.53
CA GLU A 412 38.38 2.76 -6.97
C GLU A 412 39.61 2.03 -7.51
N ALA A 413 40.83 2.45 -7.15
CA ALA A 413 42.06 1.78 -7.56
C ALA A 413 42.09 0.30 -7.13
N ARG A 414 41.65 0.00 -5.90
CA ARG A 414 41.61 -1.37 -5.39
C ARG A 414 40.52 -2.20 -6.07
N VAL A 415 39.37 -1.61 -6.37
CA VAL A 415 38.29 -2.28 -7.11
C VAL A 415 38.73 -2.59 -8.53
N GLN A 416 39.39 -1.64 -9.20
CA GLN A 416 39.94 -1.85 -10.54
C GLN A 416 40.94 -3.01 -10.57
N ALA A 417 41.89 -3.04 -9.63
CA ALA A 417 42.83 -4.15 -9.48
C ALA A 417 42.12 -5.50 -9.25
N LEU A 418 41.03 -5.51 -8.48
CA LEU A 418 40.21 -6.72 -8.27
C LEU A 418 39.52 -7.17 -9.55
N LEU A 419 38.98 -6.24 -10.35
CA LEU A 419 38.30 -6.56 -11.61
C LEU A 419 39.26 -7.14 -12.64
N GLU A 420 40.53 -6.76 -12.60
CA GLU A 420 41.60 -7.26 -13.48
C GLU A 420 42.23 -8.58 -12.99
N ALA A 421 42.22 -8.86 -11.68
CA ALA A 421 42.85 -10.05 -11.09
C ALA A 421 42.31 -11.38 -11.64
N VAL A 422 43.17 -12.32 -12.01
CA VAL A 422 42.73 -13.67 -12.40
C VAL A 422 42.36 -14.46 -11.14
N ASP A 423 41.26 -15.21 -11.18
CA ASP A 423 40.88 -16.11 -10.08
C ASP A 423 41.49 -17.49 -10.33
N GLU A 424 42.25 -17.99 -9.37
CA GLU A 424 42.88 -19.32 -9.45
C GLU A 424 41.90 -20.44 -9.07
N ASN A 425 40.77 -20.10 -8.43
CA ASN A 425 39.78 -21.08 -8.01
C ASN A 425 38.92 -21.57 -9.18
N PRO A 426 38.45 -22.83 -9.13
CA PRO A 426 37.54 -23.34 -10.14
C PRO A 426 36.22 -22.55 -10.13
N PRO A 427 35.58 -22.38 -11.31
CA PRO A 427 34.36 -21.61 -11.42
C PRO A 427 33.22 -22.24 -10.62
N LEU A 428 32.38 -21.40 -10.01
CA LEU A 428 31.19 -21.83 -9.30
C LEU A 428 30.28 -22.66 -10.21
N ARG A 429 29.70 -23.75 -9.68
CA ARG A 429 28.85 -24.66 -10.47
C ARG A 429 27.58 -25.03 -9.74
N ILE A 430 26.46 -25.02 -10.47
CA ILE A 430 25.14 -25.45 -10.01
C ILE A 430 24.61 -26.59 -10.89
N ARG A 431 23.93 -27.55 -10.25
CA ARG A 431 23.35 -28.72 -10.94
C ARG A 431 21.87 -28.49 -11.28
N PRO A 432 21.31 -29.21 -12.27
CA PRO A 432 19.89 -29.08 -12.62
C PRO A 432 18.94 -29.35 -11.44
N CYS A 433 19.30 -30.29 -10.55
CA CYS A 433 18.51 -30.58 -9.35
C CYS A 433 18.49 -29.42 -8.34
N ASP A 434 19.58 -28.67 -8.23
CA ASP A 434 19.66 -27.47 -7.40
C ASP A 434 18.78 -26.36 -7.99
N VAL A 435 18.84 -26.13 -9.31
CA VAL A 435 17.97 -25.17 -10.02
C VAL A 435 16.50 -25.55 -9.86
N GLN A 436 16.16 -26.83 -9.97
CA GLN A 436 14.79 -27.32 -9.76
C GLN A 436 14.30 -27.06 -8.34
N LYS A 437 15.15 -27.23 -7.31
CA LYS A 437 14.81 -26.88 -5.92
C LYS A 437 14.56 -25.37 -5.77
N LEU A 438 15.39 -24.53 -6.41
CA LEU A 438 15.18 -23.08 -6.41
C LEU A 438 13.86 -22.70 -7.08
N ILE A 439 13.51 -23.32 -8.21
CA ILE A 439 12.23 -23.15 -8.89
C ILE A 439 11.06 -23.55 -7.99
N LYS A 440 11.14 -24.70 -7.30
CA LYS A 440 10.11 -25.16 -6.35
C LYS A 440 9.85 -24.15 -5.21
N SER A 441 10.87 -23.39 -4.80
CA SER A 441 10.75 -22.35 -3.77
C SER A 441 10.12 -21.03 -4.24
N LEU A 442 9.85 -20.87 -5.54
CA LEU A 442 9.26 -19.64 -6.08
C LEU A 442 7.81 -19.48 -5.63
N LYS A 443 7.49 -18.30 -5.09
CA LYS A 443 6.11 -17.95 -4.71
C LYS A 443 5.30 -17.64 -5.98
N LEU A 444 4.18 -18.32 -6.17
CA LEU A 444 3.25 -18.09 -7.29
C LEU A 444 2.52 -16.75 -7.16
N LYS A 445 1.86 -16.33 -8.24
CA LYS A 445 1.01 -15.12 -8.34
C LYS A 445 1.76 -13.83 -8.00
N LYS A 446 3.03 -13.77 -8.38
CA LYS A 446 3.88 -12.58 -8.25
C LYS A 446 3.87 -11.79 -9.55
N ALA A 447 4.00 -10.47 -9.46
CA ALA A 447 4.14 -9.62 -10.63
C ALA A 447 5.47 -9.93 -11.35
N CYS A 448 5.43 -10.01 -12.68
CA CYS A 448 6.58 -10.24 -13.54
C CYS A 448 7.32 -8.93 -13.85
N GLY A 449 8.57 -9.05 -14.33
CA GLY A 449 9.37 -7.92 -14.81
C GLY A 449 8.96 -7.47 -16.21
N ILE A 450 9.89 -6.83 -16.91
CA ILE A 450 9.71 -6.33 -18.30
C ILE A 450 9.51 -7.50 -19.28
N ASP A 451 10.15 -8.64 -19.01
CA ASP A 451 10.08 -9.87 -19.82
C ASP A 451 8.68 -10.50 -19.90
N GLY A 452 7.76 -10.11 -19.00
CA GLY A 452 6.39 -10.65 -18.99
C GLY A 452 6.29 -12.11 -18.52
N ILE A 453 7.38 -12.71 -18.00
CA ILE A 453 7.43 -14.12 -17.62
C ILE A 453 7.02 -14.28 -16.15
N PRO A 454 5.88 -14.92 -15.85
CA PRO A 454 5.48 -15.20 -14.47
C PRO A 454 6.28 -16.37 -13.85
N ASN A 455 6.27 -16.47 -12.52
CA ASN A 455 6.95 -17.56 -11.80
C ASN A 455 6.37 -18.94 -12.15
N GLU A 456 5.09 -18.96 -12.52
CA GLU A 456 4.34 -20.12 -12.99
C GLU A 456 5.02 -20.77 -14.20
N CYS A 457 5.49 -19.98 -15.18
CA CYS A 457 6.21 -20.51 -16.33
C CYS A 457 7.45 -21.29 -15.90
N LEU A 458 8.21 -20.78 -14.93
CA LEU A 458 9.39 -21.49 -14.41
C LEU A 458 9.01 -22.78 -13.67
N ARG A 459 7.88 -22.77 -12.93
CA ARG A 459 7.39 -23.94 -12.19
C ARG A 459 6.95 -25.08 -13.10
N HIS A 460 6.50 -24.76 -14.30
CA HIS A 460 6.10 -25.71 -15.34
C HIS A 460 7.20 -25.97 -16.38
N LEU A 461 8.45 -25.54 -16.17
CA LEU A 461 9.54 -25.82 -17.11
C LEU A 461 9.79 -27.33 -17.25
N PRO A 462 9.81 -27.86 -18.50
CA PRO A 462 10.20 -29.23 -18.75
C PRO A 462 11.73 -29.41 -18.68
N ARG A 463 12.18 -30.67 -18.76
CA ARG A 463 13.58 -31.07 -18.51
C ARG A 463 14.58 -30.36 -19.42
N ARG A 464 14.31 -30.26 -20.73
CA ARG A 464 15.24 -29.65 -21.70
C ARG A 464 15.48 -28.15 -21.41
N PRO A 465 14.43 -27.30 -21.27
CA PRO A 465 14.58 -25.92 -20.82
C PRO A 465 15.29 -25.75 -19.47
N LEU A 466 15.02 -26.63 -18.49
CA LEU A 466 15.68 -26.60 -17.18
C LEU A 466 17.20 -26.83 -17.30
N VAL A 467 17.60 -27.82 -18.10
CA VAL A 467 19.02 -28.13 -18.33
C VAL A 467 19.70 -26.97 -19.07
N HIS A 468 19.07 -26.43 -20.11
CA HIS A 468 19.56 -25.26 -20.84
C HIS A 468 19.79 -24.06 -19.91
N LEU A 469 18.82 -23.74 -19.05
CA LEU A 469 18.93 -22.66 -18.06
C LEU A 469 20.07 -22.91 -17.06
N THR A 470 20.28 -24.17 -16.67
CA THR A 470 21.38 -24.56 -15.77
C THR A 470 22.74 -24.35 -16.44
N HIS A 471 22.88 -24.70 -17.72
CA HIS A 471 24.10 -24.41 -18.48
C HIS A 471 24.34 -22.91 -18.57
N LEU A 472 23.33 -22.12 -18.91
CA LEU A 472 23.43 -20.66 -18.93
C LEU A 472 23.95 -20.11 -17.60
N PHE A 473 23.42 -20.56 -16.46
CA PHE A 473 23.92 -20.13 -15.14
C PHE A 473 25.38 -20.52 -14.90
N ASN A 474 25.80 -21.72 -15.29
CA ASN A 474 27.19 -22.16 -15.15
C ASN A 474 28.14 -21.35 -16.04
N HIS A 475 27.72 -20.96 -17.26
CA HIS A 475 28.50 -20.05 -18.10
C HIS A 475 28.58 -18.65 -17.49
N CYS A 476 27.49 -18.12 -16.93
CA CYS A 476 27.50 -16.85 -16.20
C CYS A 476 28.45 -16.87 -15.00
N PHE A 477 28.48 -17.97 -14.23
CA PHE A 477 29.44 -18.15 -13.12
C PHE A 477 30.88 -18.18 -13.63
N ARG A 478 31.16 -18.97 -14.67
CA ARG A 478 32.51 -19.07 -15.27
C ARG A 478 33.03 -17.73 -15.78
N LEU A 479 32.15 -16.93 -16.38
CA LEU A 479 32.50 -15.63 -16.94
C LEU A 479 32.42 -14.49 -15.93
N SER A 480 31.99 -14.75 -14.69
CA SER A 480 31.65 -13.72 -13.69
C SER A 480 30.73 -12.62 -14.26
N HIS A 481 29.80 -13.02 -15.14
CA HIS A 481 28.95 -12.10 -15.89
C HIS A 481 27.48 -12.28 -15.53
N PHE A 482 26.84 -11.20 -15.10
CA PHE A 482 25.40 -11.13 -14.93
C PHE A 482 24.79 -10.56 -16.24
N PRO A 483 23.89 -11.29 -16.92
CA PRO A 483 23.31 -10.84 -18.18
C PRO A 483 22.62 -9.47 -18.11
N ASN A 484 22.90 -8.60 -19.07
CA ASN A 484 22.37 -7.23 -19.14
C ASN A 484 20.84 -7.20 -19.25
N THR A 485 20.22 -8.22 -19.83
CA THR A 485 18.76 -8.30 -19.95
C THR A 485 18.04 -8.60 -18.64
N TRP A 486 18.78 -9.06 -17.64
CA TRP A 486 18.28 -9.21 -16.28
C TRP A 486 18.52 -7.95 -15.43
N LYS A 487 19.25 -6.96 -15.95
CA LYS A 487 19.60 -5.71 -15.24
C LYS A 487 18.59 -4.58 -15.43
N GLU A 488 17.61 -4.75 -16.33
CA GLU A 488 16.55 -3.77 -16.55
C GLU A 488 15.35 -4.01 -15.61
N ALA A 489 15.00 -3.00 -14.80
CA ALA A 489 13.92 -3.07 -13.84
C ALA A 489 12.66 -2.32 -14.32
N LYS A 490 11.49 -2.92 -14.13
CA LYS A 490 10.21 -2.19 -14.20
C LYS A 490 9.85 -1.66 -12.82
N ILE A 491 9.92 -0.36 -12.60
CA ILE A 491 9.56 0.26 -11.33
C ILE A 491 8.06 0.55 -11.30
N ILE A 492 7.39 0.08 -10.26
CA ILE A 492 6.04 0.54 -9.88
C ILE A 492 6.14 1.35 -8.60
N THR A 493 5.31 2.39 -8.45
CA THR A 493 5.35 3.26 -7.28
C THR A 493 4.22 2.99 -6.30
N LEU A 494 4.53 3.09 -5.00
CA LEU A 494 3.54 3.03 -3.91
C LEU A 494 3.62 4.29 -3.04
N PRO A 495 2.51 4.89 -2.62
CA PRO A 495 2.55 6.07 -1.76
C PRO A 495 3.19 5.79 -0.40
N LYS A 496 3.97 6.73 0.09
CA LYS A 496 4.36 6.77 1.50
C LYS A 496 3.12 7.13 2.35
N PRO A 497 2.79 6.36 3.41
CA PRO A 497 1.65 6.65 4.27
C PRO A 497 1.72 8.05 4.85
N GLY A 498 0.59 8.78 4.80
CA GLY A 498 0.47 10.13 5.37
C GLY A 498 1.18 11.24 4.59
N LYS A 499 1.74 10.94 3.40
CA LYS A 499 2.36 11.94 2.53
C LYS A 499 1.53 12.14 1.25
N ASP A 500 1.59 13.34 0.69
CA ASP A 500 0.89 13.68 -0.54
C ASP A 500 1.49 12.92 -1.74
N PRO A 501 0.73 12.05 -2.43
CA PRO A 501 1.19 11.28 -3.58
C PRO A 501 1.40 12.08 -4.87
N LYS A 502 1.02 13.37 -4.92
CA LYS A 502 1.29 14.24 -6.08
C LYS A 502 2.78 14.49 -6.29
N PHE A 503 3.58 14.35 -5.23
CA PHE A 503 5.02 14.59 -5.26
C PHE A 503 5.79 13.28 -5.51
N PRO A 504 6.61 13.18 -6.57
CA PRO A 504 7.40 11.97 -6.87
C PRO A 504 8.22 11.43 -5.69
N GLN A 505 8.85 12.31 -4.91
CA GLN A 505 9.66 11.97 -3.73
C GLN A 505 8.85 11.29 -2.60
N ASN A 506 7.53 11.45 -2.60
CA ASN A 506 6.63 10.81 -1.64
C ASN A 506 6.18 9.41 -2.06
N LEU A 507 6.69 8.91 -3.19
CA LEU A 507 6.46 7.57 -3.68
C LEU A 507 7.62 6.65 -3.30
N ARG A 508 7.33 5.36 -3.09
CA ARG A 508 8.31 4.29 -2.92
C ARG A 508 8.45 3.55 -4.24
N PRO A 509 9.66 3.46 -4.82
CA PRO A 509 9.90 2.60 -5.96
C PRO A 509 9.84 1.13 -5.55
N ILE A 510 9.26 0.27 -6.37
CA ILE A 510 9.32 -1.19 -6.23
C ILE A 510 9.80 -1.75 -7.55
N SER A 511 10.99 -2.36 -7.57
CA SER A 511 11.59 -2.90 -8.78
C SER A 511 11.08 -4.30 -9.09
N LEU A 512 10.34 -4.42 -10.20
CA LEU A 512 9.94 -5.70 -10.77
C LEU A 512 11.04 -6.18 -11.71
N LEU A 513 11.85 -7.13 -11.22
CA LEU A 513 12.97 -7.73 -11.93
C LEU A 513 12.55 -8.97 -12.73
N SER A 514 13.38 -9.32 -13.73
CA SER A 514 13.24 -10.54 -14.52
C SER A 514 13.14 -11.77 -13.61
N THR A 515 12.22 -12.66 -13.96
CA THR A 515 11.94 -13.86 -13.17
C THR A 515 13.10 -14.87 -13.27
N THR A 516 13.72 -15.00 -14.43
CA THR A 516 14.93 -15.81 -14.65
C THR A 516 16.14 -15.17 -13.96
N GLY A 517 16.30 -13.85 -14.05
CA GLY A 517 17.33 -13.10 -13.31
C GLY A 517 17.27 -13.34 -11.80
N LYS A 518 16.08 -13.25 -11.19
CA LYS A 518 15.89 -13.55 -9.75
C LYS A 518 16.20 -15.01 -9.39
N LEU A 519 16.01 -15.95 -10.32
CA LEU A 519 16.40 -17.34 -10.09
C LEU A 519 17.92 -17.48 -10.06
N PHE A 520 18.64 -16.76 -10.94
CA PHE A 520 20.10 -16.69 -10.92
C PHE A 520 20.62 -15.99 -9.65
N GLU A 521 20.00 -14.88 -9.24
CA GLU A 521 20.28 -14.22 -7.95
C GLU A 521 20.19 -15.19 -6.77
N LYS A 522 19.17 -16.06 -6.73
CA LYS A 522 19.06 -17.11 -5.70
C LYS A 522 20.20 -18.13 -5.76
N ALA A 523 20.68 -18.46 -6.96
CA ALA A 523 21.83 -19.33 -7.13
C ALA A 523 23.10 -18.67 -6.59
N ILE A 524 23.33 -17.39 -6.90
CA ILE A 524 24.43 -16.58 -6.34
C ILE A 524 24.33 -16.52 -4.81
N LEU A 525 23.13 -16.28 -4.28
CA LEU A 525 22.89 -16.16 -2.85
C LEU A 525 23.29 -17.43 -2.08
N LYS A 526 23.07 -18.61 -2.67
CA LYS A 526 23.50 -19.89 -2.08
C LYS A 526 25.00 -19.90 -1.80
N PHE A 527 25.82 -19.40 -2.72
CA PHE A 527 27.27 -19.34 -2.55
C PHE A 527 27.70 -18.24 -1.59
N LEU A 528 27.00 -17.10 -1.60
CA LEU A 528 27.25 -16.03 -0.62
C LEU A 528 26.97 -16.48 0.81
N HIS A 529 25.82 -17.10 1.05
CA HIS A 529 25.47 -17.61 2.38
C HIS A 529 26.44 -18.68 2.85
N LYS A 530 26.87 -19.60 1.96
CA LYS A 530 27.90 -20.59 2.29
C LYS A 530 29.18 -19.91 2.81
N HIS A 531 29.71 -18.92 2.09
CA HIS A 531 30.94 -18.23 2.50
C HIS A 531 30.77 -17.42 3.80
N ILE A 532 29.60 -16.79 3.99
CA ILE A 532 29.27 -16.05 5.21
C ILE A 532 29.21 -16.97 6.43
N GLU A 533 28.58 -18.14 6.29
CA GLU A 533 28.41 -19.11 7.37
C GLU A 533 29.72 -19.81 7.72
N GLU A 534 30.52 -20.21 6.73
CA GLU A 534 31.81 -20.89 6.94
C GLU A 534 32.84 -20.02 7.68
N ARG A 535 32.72 -18.69 7.60
CA ARG A 535 33.66 -17.73 8.17
C ARG A 535 33.07 -16.84 9.28
N ASP A 536 31.82 -17.07 9.67
CA ASP A 536 31.06 -16.26 10.64
C ASP A 536 31.20 -14.73 10.44
N LEU A 537 31.00 -14.27 9.20
CA LEU A 537 31.36 -12.89 8.82
C LEU A 537 30.40 -11.81 9.37
N LEU A 538 29.16 -12.16 9.71
CA LEU A 538 28.12 -11.17 9.99
C LEU A 538 28.15 -10.71 11.45
N ASN A 539 28.31 -9.40 11.63
CA ASN A 539 28.31 -8.71 12.91
C ASN A 539 27.16 -9.19 13.83
N ALA A 540 27.51 -9.61 15.05
CA ALA A 540 26.56 -10.14 16.03
C ALA A 540 25.44 -9.14 16.40
N SER A 541 25.63 -7.84 16.17
CA SER A 541 24.62 -6.80 16.44
C SER A 541 23.59 -6.62 15.31
N GLN A 542 23.80 -7.25 14.14
CA GLN A 542 22.88 -7.23 13.00
C GLN A 542 21.81 -8.30 13.14
N PHE A 543 20.55 -7.87 13.20
CA PHE A 543 19.37 -8.75 13.32
C PHE A 543 18.47 -8.67 12.06
N GLY A 544 18.68 -7.68 11.19
CA GLY A 544 17.93 -7.48 9.96
C GLY A 544 18.31 -8.50 8.88
N PHE A 545 17.32 -9.02 8.16
CA PHE A 545 17.50 -9.93 7.02
C PHE A 545 18.36 -11.19 7.27
N ARG A 546 18.50 -11.62 8.53
CA ARG A 546 19.20 -12.85 8.90
C ARG A 546 18.23 -13.96 9.25
N ALA A 547 18.59 -15.19 8.92
CA ALA A 547 17.87 -16.36 9.39
C ALA A 547 17.90 -16.42 10.93
N ARG A 548 16.83 -16.94 11.53
CA ARG A 548 16.65 -17.10 12.99
C ARG A 548 16.67 -15.79 13.83
N HIS A 549 16.85 -14.63 13.22
CA HIS A 549 16.72 -13.32 13.86
C HIS A 549 15.35 -12.69 13.55
N SER A 550 14.91 -11.73 14.38
CA SER A 550 13.64 -11.03 14.17
C SER A 550 13.64 -9.63 14.78
N THR A 551 12.71 -8.78 14.34
CA THR A 551 12.44 -7.49 14.99
C THR A 551 12.07 -7.66 16.46
N THR A 552 11.37 -8.74 16.80
CA THR A 552 10.95 -9.04 18.18
C THR A 552 12.15 -9.29 19.07
N LEU A 553 13.14 -10.08 18.62
CA LEU A 553 14.38 -10.33 19.36
C LEU A 553 15.17 -9.04 19.62
N GLN A 554 15.29 -8.16 18.62
CA GLN A 554 16.02 -6.90 18.80
C GLN A 554 15.28 -5.94 19.74
N CYS A 555 13.94 -5.87 19.66
CA CYS A 555 13.14 -5.12 20.63
C CYS A 555 13.27 -5.68 22.05
N MET A 556 13.29 -7.02 22.20
CA MET A 556 13.51 -7.67 23.50
C MET A 556 14.87 -7.32 24.08
N ARG A 557 15.94 -7.34 23.27
CA ARG A 557 17.30 -6.97 23.70
C ARG A 557 17.33 -5.57 24.32
N LEU A 558 16.74 -4.58 23.65
CA LEU A 558 16.65 -3.21 24.19
C LEU A 558 15.76 -3.14 25.44
N ALA A 559 14.58 -3.76 25.41
CA ALA A 559 13.63 -3.75 26.52
C ALA A 559 14.18 -4.39 27.79
N ASP A 560 14.83 -5.55 27.65
CA ASP A 560 15.45 -6.28 28.76
C ASP A 560 16.62 -5.47 29.34
N HIS A 561 17.46 -4.88 28.50
CA HIS A 561 18.56 -4.04 28.95
C HIS A 561 18.07 -2.82 29.76
N VAL A 562 17.10 -2.07 29.23
CA VAL A 562 16.51 -0.92 29.94
C VAL A 562 15.88 -1.35 31.27
N THR A 563 15.14 -2.47 31.27
CA THR A 563 14.47 -2.99 32.46
C THR A 563 15.47 -3.44 33.54
N LEU A 564 16.55 -4.11 33.14
CA LEU A 564 17.65 -4.49 34.03
C LEU A 564 18.27 -3.25 34.68
N ASN A 565 18.52 -2.21 33.90
CA ASN A 565 19.15 -0.98 34.38
C ASN A 565 18.25 -0.19 35.33
N PHE A 566 16.93 -0.19 35.11
CA PHE A 566 15.97 0.35 36.08
C PHE A 566 16.04 -0.34 37.44
N ASN A 567 16.26 -1.66 37.47
CA ASN A 567 16.43 -2.41 38.71
C ASN A 567 17.76 -2.07 39.40
N ASN A 568 18.80 -1.77 38.63
CA ASN A 568 20.11 -1.38 39.11
C ASN A 568 20.23 0.13 39.43
N LYS A 569 19.12 0.88 39.45
CA LYS A 569 19.07 2.33 39.67
C LYS A 569 19.93 3.13 38.68
N MET A 570 20.13 2.60 37.48
CA MET A 570 20.82 3.26 36.37
C MET A 570 19.81 3.86 35.38
N SER A 571 20.28 4.76 34.51
CA SER A 571 19.51 5.30 33.40
C SER A 571 20.14 4.88 32.08
N THR A 572 19.32 4.72 31.04
CA THR A 572 19.75 4.33 29.70
C THR A 572 19.27 5.39 28.72
N ALA A 573 20.13 5.86 27.83
CA ALA A 573 19.71 6.69 26.70
C ALA A 573 19.89 5.89 25.42
N ALA A 574 18.92 5.97 24.51
CA ALA A 574 18.99 5.37 23.18
C ALA A 574 18.77 6.43 22.11
N VAL A 575 19.55 6.37 21.04
CA VAL A 575 19.43 7.21 19.85
C VAL A 575 19.06 6.31 18.68
N PHE A 576 17.93 6.62 18.05
CA PHE A 576 17.43 5.94 16.87
C PHE A 576 17.81 6.74 15.63
N LEU A 577 18.70 6.18 14.82
CA LEU A 577 19.20 6.75 13.57
C LEU A 577 18.37 6.20 12.40
N ASP A 578 17.99 7.07 11.46
CA ASP A 578 17.28 6.70 10.21
C ASP A 578 18.24 6.96 9.04
N ILE A 579 18.70 5.90 8.36
CA ILE A 579 19.55 6.06 7.17
C ILE A 579 18.70 6.54 6.00
N GLU A 580 19.10 7.63 5.35
CA GLU A 580 18.36 8.20 4.23
C GLU A 580 18.47 7.27 3.00
N LYS A 581 17.33 6.72 2.58
CA LYS A 581 17.20 5.95 1.33
C LYS A 581 18.26 4.82 1.19
N ALA A 582 18.58 4.14 2.30
CA ALA A 582 19.72 3.23 2.44
C ALA A 582 19.97 2.25 1.27
N PHE A 583 18.92 1.59 0.77
CA PHE A 583 19.03 0.66 -0.36
C PHE A 583 19.28 1.36 -1.70
N ASP A 584 18.82 2.58 -1.87
CA ASP A 584 18.85 3.30 -3.16
C ASP A 584 20.19 4.05 -3.37
N THR A 585 20.96 4.26 -2.30
CA THR A 585 22.18 5.11 -2.33
C THR A 585 23.47 4.34 -1.97
N THR A 586 23.39 3.01 -1.81
CA THR A 586 24.57 2.17 -1.53
C THR A 586 25.66 2.35 -2.60
N TRP A 587 26.87 2.76 -2.19
CA TRP A 587 28.00 2.98 -3.08
C TRP A 587 28.59 1.65 -3.58
N HIS A 588 28.56 1.44 -4.90
CA HIS A 588 28.92 0.15 -5.52
C HIS A 588 30.38 -0.21 -5.31
N SER A 589 31.31 0.72 -5.58
CA SER A 589 32.75 0.48 -5.41
C SER A 589 33.11 0.24 -3.95
N GLY A 590 32.53 1.00 -3.03
CA GLY A 590 32.66 0.77 -1.59
C GLY A 590 32.21 -0.64 -1.17
N LEU A 591 31.09 -1.14 -1.71
CA LEU A 591 30.63 -2.51 -1.47
C LEU A 591 31.61 -3.55 -2.03
N LEU A 592 32.08 -3.41 -3.27
CA LEU A 592 33.04 -4.35 -3.85
C LEU A 592 34.37 -4.38 -3.08
N PHE A 593 34.83 -3.21 -2.63
CA PHE A 593 36.01 -3.10 -1.77
C PHE A 593 35.81 -3.85 -0.44
N LYS A 594 34.66 -3.68 0.22
CA LYS A 594 34.35 -4.42 1.46
C LYS A 594 34.26 -5.92 1.24
N LEU A 595 33.68 -6.38 0.13
CA LEU A 595 33.66 -7.81 -0.22
C LEU A 595 35.09 -8.36 -0.43
N SER A 596 35.97 -7.60 -1.07
CA SER A 596 37.39 -7.95 -1.18
C SER A 596 38.07 -8.06 0.18
N LYS A 597 37.79 -7.12 1.10
CA LYS A 597 38.32 -7.14 2.47
C LYS A 597 37.80 -8.29 3.32
N LEU A 598 36.59 -8.76 3.04
CA LEU A 598 36.01 -9.95 3.66
C LEU A 598 36.46 -11.26 2.99
N GLU A 599 37.41 -11.20 2.05
CA GLU A 599 38.02 -12.34 1.37
C GLU A 599 37.02 -13.22 0.59
N PHE A 600 35.97 -12.62 0.04
CA PHE A 600 35.12 -13.32 -0.93
C PHE A 600 35.91 -13.66 -2.20
N PRO A 601 35.66 -14.83 -2.83
CA PRO A 601 36.32 -15.19 -4.09
C PRO A 601 36.19 -14.10 -5.14
N ASN A 602 37.29 -13.84 -5.88
CA ASN A 602 37.34 -12.77 -6.88
C ASN A 602 36.25 -12.93 -7.94
N SER A 603 36.02 -14.15 -8.44
CA SER A 603 34.94 -14.47 -9.39
C SER A 603 33.55 -14.10 -8.88
N LEU A 604 33.27 -14.38 -7.59
CA LEU A 604 31.98 -14.02 -6.99
C LEU A 604 31.84 -12.51 -6.82
N THR A 605 32.90 -11.83 -6.38
CA THR A 605 32.91 -10.37 -6.23
C THR A 605 32.76 -9.67 -7.58
N LYS A 606 33.44 -10.16 -8.63
CA LYS A 606 33.27 -9.70 -10.02
C LYS A 606 31.86 -9.91 -10.53
N LEU A 607 31.25 -11.07 -10.25
CA LEU A 607 29.88 -11.35 -10.63
C LEU A 607 28.89 -10.38 -9.95
N ILE A 608 29.13 -10.02 -8.69
CA ILE A 608 28.36 -8.99 -7.98
C ILE A 608 28.59 -7.61 -8.61
N GLY A 609 29.83 -7.26 -8.96
CA GLY A 609 30.13 -6.03 -9.70
C GLY A 609 29.40 -5.97 -11.05
N SER A 610 29.37 -7.08 -11.79
CA SER A 610 28.57 -7.21 -13.02
C SER A 610 27.07 -7.06 -12.73
N PHE A 611 26.54 -7.62 -11.63
CA PHE A 611 25.14 -7.47 -11.23
C PHE A 611 24.75 -6.02 -10.92
N LEU A 612 25.64 -5.23 -10.31
CA LEU A 612 25.39 -3.84 -9.89
C LEU A 612 25.60 -2.81 -11.01
N SER A 613 26.52 -3.07 -11.93
CA SER A 613 26.88 -2.14 -13.01
C SER A 613 25.90 -2.11 -14.18
N LYS A 614 25.83 -0.97 -14.89
CA LYS A 614 25.05 -0.76 -16.12
C LYS A 614 23.56 -1.11 -15.98
N ARG A 615 23.00 -0.89 -14.79
CA ARG A 615 21.59 -1.16 -14.52
C ARG A 615 20.73 -0.03 -15.04
N LYS A 616 19.55 -0.40 -15.53
CA LYS A 616 18.56 0.54 -16.07
C LYS A 616 17.20 0.30 -15.45
N PHE A 617 16.37 1.33 -15.41
CA PHE A 617 14.99 1.19 -15.00
C PHE A 617 14.04 1.96 -15.91
N ARG A 618 12.78 1.52 -15.89
CA ARG A 618 11.65 2.25 -16.45
C ARG A 618 10.52 2.28 -15.44
N VAL A 619 9.91 3.45 -15.25
CA VAL A 619 8.76 3.61 -14.37
C VAL A 619 7.49 3.25 -15.13
N SER A 620 6.61 2.47 -14.51
CA SER A 620 5.30 2.12 -15.06
C SER A 620 4.18 2.82 -14.31
N VAL A 621 3.42 3.67 -15.02
CA VAL A 621 2.23 4.34 -14.50
C VAL A 621 1.06 3.99 -15.41
N GLU A 622 0.00 3.43 -14.82
CA GLU A 622 -1.27 3.15 -15.53
C GLU A 622 -1.13 2.35 -16.85
N GLY A 623 -0.09 1.51 -16.96
CA GLY A 623 0.17 0.66 -18.13
C GLY A 623 1.12 1.27 -19.17
N GLU A 624 1.50 2.54 -19.01
CA GLU A 624 2.54 3.18 -19.82
C GLU A 624 3.89 3.16 -19.10
N MET A 625 4.96 3.29 -19.88
CA MET A 625 6.34 3.20 -19.39
C MET A 625 7.09 4.50 -19.71
N SER A 626 7.98 4.91 -18.82
CA SER A 626 8.95 5.98 -19.08
C SER A 626 9.99 5.55 -20.11
N THR A 627 10.76 6.53 -20.58
CA THR A 627 12.07 6.26 -21.20
C THR A 627 13.02 5.62 -20.16
N PRO A 628 13.98 4.79 -20.59
CA PRO A 628 14.93 4.18 -19.67
C PRO A 628 15.85 5.22 -19.03
N ARG A 629 16.19 4.99 -17.76
CA ARG A 629 17.10 5.77 -16.92
C ARG A 629 18.16 4.87 -16.33
N GLU A 630 19.32 5.42 -15.97
CA GLU A 630 20.42 4.63 -15.40
C GLU A 630 20.38 4.62 -13.86
N ILE A 631 20.96 3.58 -13.27
CA ILE A 631 21.12 3.45 -11.82
C ILE A 631 22.61 3.49 -11.53
N GLN A 632 23.07 4.55 -10.85
CA GLN A 632 24.49 4.75 -10.52
C GLN A 632 24.84 4.28 -9.11
N ALA A 633 23.86 4.22 -8.21
CA ALA A 633 24.00 3.75 -6.84
C ALA A 633 22.81 2.89 -6.40
N GLY A 634 23.03 2.17 -5.30
CA GLY A 634 22.02 1.38 -4.65
C GLY A 634 21.96 -0.07 -5.09
N VAL A 635 21.35 -0.86 -4.23
CA VAL A 635 21.01 -2.27 -4.46
C VAL A 635 19.50 -2.37 -4.78
N PRO A 636 19.09 -3.07 -5.86
CA PRO A 636 17.70 -2.98 -6.34
C PRO A 636 16.62 -3.42 -5.33
N GLN A 637 15.69 -2.53 -4.99
CA GLN A 637 14.56 -2.88 -4.11
C GLN A 637 13.66 -3.95 -4.74
N GLY A 638 13.70 -5.17 -4.20
CA GLY A 638 12.97 -6.33 -4.73
C GLY A 638 13.85 -7.43 -5.31
N SER A 639 15.17 -7.19 -5.40
CA SER A 639 16.18 -8.24 -5.61
C SER A 639 16.30 -9.14 -4.39
N VAL A 640 16.69 -10.38 -4.63
CA VAL A 640 16.91 -11.39 -3.59
C VAL A 640 18.29 -11.23 -2.94
N LEU A 641 19.26 -10.67 -3.68
CA LEU A 641 20.62 -10.40 -3.20
C LEU A 641 20.71 -9.15 -2.34
N SER A 642 19.94 -8.10 -2.67
CA SER A 642 20.08 -6.77 -2.07
C SER A 642 20.11 -6.74 -0.55
N PRO A 643 19.26 -7.48 0.20
CA PRO A 643 19.33 -7.45 1.66
C PRO A 643 20.64 -8.00 2.24
N THR A 644 21.21 -9.04 1.61
CA THR A 644 22.47 -9.63 2.05
C THR A 644 23.64 -8.71 1.69
N LEU A 645 23.64 -8.14 0.48
CA LEU A 645 24.65 -7.18 0.05
C LEU A 645 24.66 -5.92 0.93
N PHE A 646 23.49 -5.40 1.28
CA PHE A 646 23.39 -4.25 2.18
C PHE A 646 23.92 -4.58 3.58
N ASN A 647 23.58 -5.75 4.14
CA ASN A 647 24.14 -6.17 5.43
C ASN A 647 25.67 -6.29 5.41
N LEU A 648 26.25 -6.82 4.31
CA LEU A 648 27.71 -6.87 4.13
C LEU A 648 28.31 -5.47 4.01
N TYR A 649 27.61 -4.54 3.37
CA TYR A 649 28.04 -3.15 3.23
C TYR A 649 28.17 -2.43 4.57
N ILE A 650 27.24 -2.64 5.50
CA ILE A 650 27.24 -1.98 6.81
C ILE A 650 27.88 -2.85 7.92
N ASN A 651 28.50 -3.97 7.56
CA ASN A 651 28.94 -4.99 8.51
C ASN A 651 30.02 -4.47 9.49
N ASP A 652 30.85 -3.55 9.00
CA ASP A 652 31.94 -2.87 9.70
C ASP A 652 31.48 -1.61 10.46
N ALA A 653 30.18 -1.45 10.70
CA ALA A 653 29.65 -0.35 11.52
C ALA A 653 30.37 -0.30 12.88
N PRO A 654 30.78 0.89 13.36
CA PRO A 654 31.72 1.03 14.47
C PRO A 654 31.11 0.56 15.80
N HIS A 655 31.91 -0.19 16.56
CA HIS A 655 31.60 -0.56 17.94
C HIS A 655 32.40 0.34 18.89
N THR A 656 31.69 1.15 19.68
CA THR A 656 32.32 2.05 20.65
C THR A 656 32.19 1.47 22.06
N GLN A 657 33.30 1.42 22.81
CA GLN A 657 33.29 0.89 24.17
C GLN A 657 32.27 1.61 25.07
N GLY A 658 31.43 0.83 25.75
CA GLY A 658 30.37 1.35 26.61
C GLY A 658 29.11 1.84 25.88
N VAL A 659 29.04 1.64 24.55
CA VAL A 659 27.85 1.88 23.72
C VAL A 659 27.44 0.56 23.08
N HIS A 660 26.18 0.21 23.19
CA HIS A 660 25.62 -0.94 22.50
C HIS A 660 25.11 -0.54 21.12
N LEU A 661 25.50 -1.32 20.11
CA LEU A 661 25.00 -1.21 18.75
C LEU A 661 23.85 -2.20 18.53
N ALA A 662 22.76 -1.73 17.93
CA ALA A 662 21.62 -2.52 17.55
C ALA A 662 21.22 -2.19 16.10
N LEU A 663 21.56 -3.10 15.17
CA LEU A 663 21.29 -2.95 13.75
C LEU A 663 20.12 -3.83 13.31
N PHE A 664 19.21 -3.25 12.54
CA PHE A 664 18.22 -4.00 11.77
C PHE A 664 18.18 -3.41 10.36
N ALA A 665 19.15 -3.82 9.53
CA ALA A 665 19.42 -3.18 8.25
C ALA A 665 19.60 -1.66 8.40
N ASP A 666 18.71 -0.85 7.81
CA ASP A 666 18.73 0.60 7.83
C ASP A 666 18.34 1.23 9.18
N ASP A 667 17.52 0.53 9.98
CA ASP A 667 17.15 0.95 11.33
C ASP A 667 18.32 0.71 12.30
N THR A 668 19.02 1.78 12.69
CA THR A 668 20.18 1.72 13.60
C THR A 668 19.84 2.35 14.95
N CYS A 669 20.21 1.66 16.03
CA CYS A 669 20.03 2.15 17.40
C CYS A 669 21.35 2.06 18.17
N LEU A 670 21.76 3.18 18.77
CA LEU A 670 22.88 3.27 19.70
C LEU A 670 22.33 3.53 21.09
N TYR A 671 22.74 2.76 22.09
CA TYR A 671 22.31 3.00 23.47
C TYR A 671 23.42 2.79 24.48
N ALA A 672 23.46 3.65 25.50
CA ALA A 672 24.44 3.60 26.57
C ALA A 672 23.76 3.73 27.93
N THR A 673 24.42 3.21 28.96
CA THR A 673 23.89 3.20 30.33
C THR A 673 24.95 3.67 31.32
N ASP A 674 24.49 4.43 32.32
CA ASP A 674 25.30 4.83 33.46
C ASP A 674 24.44 5.24 34.67
N ARG A 675 25.10 5.45 35.81
CA ARG A 675 24.51 6.07 37.00
C ARG A 675 24.53 7.59 36.94
N LYS A 676 25.41 8.24 36.17
CA LYS A 676 25.36 9.71 35.99
C LYS A 676 25.11 10.06 34.53
N GLU A 677 24.23 11.03 34.30
CA GLU A 677 23.79 11.43 32.96
C GLU A 677 24.94 11.91 32.06
N GLY A 678 25.91 12.67 32.61
CA GLY A 678 27.06 13.15 31.84
C GLY A 678 27.93 12.03 31.27
N PHE A 679 28.04 10.87 31.93
CA PHE A 679 28.74 9.71 31.36
C PHE A 679 27.95 9.06 30.22
N ILE A 680 26.62 9.04 30.30
CA ILE A 680 25.76 8.54 29.23
C ILE A 680 25.93 9.40 27.98
N VAL A 681 25.85 10.74 28.14
CA VAL A 681 26.03 11.69 27.06
C VAL A 681 27.42 11.54 26.44
N ARG A 682 28.49 11.50 27.25
CA ARG A 682 29.85 11.31 26.73
C ARG A 682 30.03 9.99 25.97
N LYS A 683 29.50 8.88 26.49
CA LYS A 683 29.57 7.56 25.82
C LYS A 683 28.83 7.62 24.47
N LEU A 684 27.59 8.11 24.47
CA LEU A 684 26.80 8.20 23.25
C LEU A 684 27.40 9.17 22.23
N GLN A 685 27.90 10.33 22.66
CA GLN A 685 28.51 11.29 21.74
C GLN A 685 29.75 10.70 21.07
N ARG A 686 30.59 9.95 21.81
CA ARG A 686 31.71 9.20 21.20
C ARG A 686 31.22 8.21 20.15
N GLY A 687 30.15 7.47 20.47
CA GLY A 687 29.55 6.53 19.52
C GLY A 687 28.97 7.21 18.28
N LEU A 688 28.30 8.36 18.45
CA LEU A 688 27.74 9.15 17.36
C LEU A 688 28.85 9.73 16.48
N SER A 689 29.89 10.31 17.05
CA SER A 689 31.02 10.85 16.29
C SER A 689 31.78 9.75 15.52
N SER A 690 31.97 8.57 16.11
CA SER A 690 32.53 7.43 15.35
C SER A 690 31.61 6.99 14.21
N MET A 691 30.29 7.01 14.43
CA MET A 691 29.31 6.68 13.40
C MET A 691 29.28 7.72 12.28
N GLU A 692 29.38 9.00 12.61
CA GLU A 692 29.44 10.14 11.69
C GLU A 692 30.65 10.03 10.75
N THR A 693 31.85 9.87 11.29
CA THR A 693 33.07 9.67 10.48
C THR A 693 32.98 8.41 9.61
N TRP A 694 32.40 7.32 10.13
CA TRP A 694 32.20 6.09 9.34
C TRP A 694 31.17 6.30 8.21
N CYS A 695 30.10 7.04 8.48
CA CYS A 695 29.06 7.37 7.53
C CYS A 695 29.60 8.23 6.38
N GLU A 696 30.37 9.28 6.69
CA GLU A 696 31.06 10.13 5.71
C GLU A 696 31.99 9.29 4.83
N ARG A 697 32.86 8.49 5.47
CA ARG A 697 33.83 7.62 4.78
C ARG A 697 33.18 6.64 3.80
N TRP A 698 31.96 6.18 4.08
CA TRP A 698 31.27 5.20 3.25
C TRP A 698 30.03 5.78 2.54
N ASN A 699 29.94 7.09 2.31
CA ASN A 699 28.82 7.70 1.59
C ASN A 699 27.43 7.29 2.12
N ILE A 700 27.29 7.10 3.44
CA ILE A 700 26.03 6.77 4.11
C ILE A 700 25.47 8.05 4.74
N LYS A 701 24.34 8.53 4.24
CA LYS A 701 23.68 9.71 4.80
C LYS A 701 22.66 9.33 5.87
N ILE A 702 22.71 10.01 7.02
CA ILE A 702 21.71 9.88 8.08
C ILE A 702 20.67 10.99 7.91
N ASN A 703 19.39 10.67 8.15
CA ASN A 703 18.33 11.66 8.21
C ASN A 703 18.27 12.26 9.62
N GLU A 704 18.83 13.46 9.78
CA GLU A 704 18.90 14.15 11.08
C GLU A 704 17.51 14.53 11.59
N ASP A 705 16.60 14.91 10.68
CA ASP A 705 15.26 15.37 11.02
C ASP A 705 14.38 14.26 11.62
N LYS A 706 14.66 13.00 11.30
CA LYS A 706 13.97 11.83 11.88
C LYS A 706 14.73 11.17 13.01
N THR A 707 16.01 11.52 13.20
CA THR A 707 16.82 11.00 14.28
C THR A 707 16.29 11.51 15.62
N ARG A 708 16.07 10.61 16.57
CA ARG A 708 15.47 10.93 17.87
C ARG A 708 16.14 10.16 19.00
N GLY A 709 16.31 10.83 20.14
CA GLY A 709 16.75 10.20 21.38
C GLY A 709 15.59 9.86 22.31
N VAL A 710 15.68 8.78 23.08
CA VAL A 710 14.81 8.50 24.23
C VAL A 710 15.67 8.27 25.45
N TYR A 711 15.39 9.04 26.51
CA TYR A 711 16.04 8.88 27.81
C TYR A 711 15.17 8.04 28.73
N PHE A 712 15.59 6.81 28.99
CA PHE A 712 14.93 5.87 29.87
C PHE A 712 15.41 6.08 31.32
N SER A 713 14.53 6.59 32.17
CA SER A 713 14.80 6.78 33.60
C SER A 713 13.53 6.69 34.46
N ARG A 714 13.69 6.28 35.72
CA ARG A 714 12.58 6.19 36.70
C ARG A 714 12.17 7.53 37.30
N GLY A 715 13.04 8.53 37.27
CA GLY A 715 12.77 9.82 37.90
C GLY A 715 13.76 10.94 37.58
N ARG A 716 14.78 10.69 36.74
CA ARG A 716 15.71 11.72 36.32
C ARG A 716 15.21 12.41 35.07
N ARG A 717 15.47 13.70 34.97
CA ARG A 717 15.25 14.46 33.75
C ARG A 717 16.25 14.00 32.69
N PRO A 718 15.93 14.13 31.39
CA PRO A 718 16.93 13.99 30.35
C PRO A 718 18.08 15.00 30.59
N PRO A 719 19.30 14.69 30.13
CA PRO A 719 20.43 15.60 30.26
C PRO A 719 20.15 16.93 29.57
N GLU A 720 20.60 18.05 30.16
CA GLU A 720 20.56 19.37 29.51
C GLU A 720 21.56 19.48 28.36
N SER A 721 22.69 18.77 28.45
CA SER A 721 23.67 18.67 27.37
C SER A 721 23.09 17.92 26.17
N CYS A 722 22.98 18.61 25.04
CA CYS A 722 22.48 18.04 23.80
C CYS A 722 23.50 17.06 23.18
N LEU A 723 23.03 15.88 22.78
CA LEU A 723 23.77 15.06 21.81
C LEU A 723 23.70 15.77 20.46
N THR A 724 24.80 15.74 19.71
CA THR A 724 24.87 16.31 18.36
C THR A 724 25.21 15.24 17.33
N LEU A 725 24.69 15.43 16.11
CA LEU A 725 25.00 14.66 14.92
C LEU A 725 25.04 15.63 13.73
N ASN A 726 26.13 15.66 12.97
CA ASN A 726 26.33 16.60 11.85
C ASN A 726 26.12 18.06 12.30
N GLY A 727 26.62 18.40 13.49
CA GLY A 727 26.44 19.71 14.12
C GLY A 727 25.01 20.06 14.57
N ARG A 728 24.02 19.17 14.37
CA ARG A 728 22.62 19.39 14.77
C ARG A 728 22.29 18.70 16.10
N ASN A 729 21.50 19.37 16.94
CA ASN A 729 21.04 18.80 18.21
C ASN A 729 20.03 17.67 17.99
N ILE A 730 20.24 16.54 18.65
CA ILE A 730 19.30 15.41 18.67
C ILE A 730 18.30 15.63 19.82
N PRO A 731 17.00 15.80 19.54
CA PRO A 731 16.02 16.02 20.58
C PRO A 731 15.70 14.72 21.33
N PHE A 732 15.66 14.80 22.66
CA PHE A 732 15.11 13.74 23.50
C PHE A 732 13.58 13.83 23.54
N VAL A 733 12.92 12.77 23.09
CA VAL A 733 11.46 12.64 23.10
C VAL A 733 10.99 11.66 24.18
N ASN A 734 9.74 11.81 24.62
CA ASN A 734 9.16 10.93 25.65
C ASN A 734 8.86 9.52 25.14
N SER A 735 8.78 9.32 23.82
CA SER A 735 8.58 8.02 23.20
C SER A 735 9.05 8.02 21.76
N ALA A 736 9.61 6.89 21.32
CA ALA A 736 9.99 6.67 19.92
C ALA A 736 9.47 5.31 19.43
N LYS A 737 9.22 5.22 18.12
CA LYS A 737 8.85 3.97 17.47
C LYS A 737 10.10 3.30 16.92
N TYR A 738 10.37 2.08 17.35
CA TYR A 738 11.50 1.26 16.91
C TYR A 738 10.99 -0.12 16.48
N LEU A 739 11.26 -0.51 15.22
CA LEU A 739 10.87 -1.81 14.63
C LEU A 739 9.37 -2.17 14.79
N GLY A 740 8.51 -1.15 14.81
CA GLY A 740 7.06 -1.30 14.96
C GLY A 740 6.53 -1.26 16.40
N VAL A 741 7.41 -1.20 17.41
CA VAL A 741 7.07 -1.10 18.83
C VAL A 741 7.31 0.34 19.31
N ILE A 742 6.44 0.87 20.18
CA ILE A 742 6.62 2.21 20.77
C ILE A 742 7.27 2.04 22.13
N PHE A 743 8.48 2.58 22.28
CA PHE A 743 9.21 2.65 23.55
C PHE A 743 8.93 3.99 24.19
N ASP A 744 8.16 4.01 25.29
CA ASP A 744 8.03 5.18 26.14
C ASP A 744 9.17 5.25 27.17
N LYS A 745 9.50 6.45 27.67
CA LYS A 745 10.62 6.68 28.60
C LYS A 745 10.63 5.83 29.88
N ARG A 746 9.49 5.21 30.24
CA ARG A 746 9.36 4.32 31.41
C ARG A 746 9.09 2.86 31.03
N VAL A 747 9.06 2.56 29.74
CA VAL A 747 8.79 1.21 29.20
C VAL A 747 7.49 0.64 29.81
N THR A 748 6.47 1.49 29.92
CA THR A 748 5.13 1.12 30.42
C THR A 748 4.30 0.41 29.38
N TRP A 749 4.64 0.61 28.10
CA TRP A 749 3.96 0.07 26.92
C TRP A 749 2.54 0.60 26.71
N ARG A 750 2.11 1.59 27.50
CA ARG A 750 0.76 2.17 27.42
C ARG A 750 0.45 2.70 26.01
N LEU A 751 1.33 3.57 25.49
CA LEU A 751 1.18 4.17 24.17
C LEU A 751 1.20 3.11 23.05
N HIS A 752 2.03 2.07 23.22
CA HIS A 752 2.08 0.96 22.27
C HIS A 752 0.76 0.18 22.25
N ILE A 753 0.27 -0.20 23.43
CA ILE A 753 -0.96 -0.99 23.58
C ILE A 753 -2.19 -0.22 23.10
N GLU A 754 -2.27 1.08 23.40
CA GLU A 754 -3.36 1.94 22.90
C GLU A 754 -3.33 2.05 21.37
N MET A 755 -2.15 2.18 20.76
CA MET A 755 -2.01 2.20 19.31
C MET A 755 -2.44 0.88 18.66
N ILE A 756 -2.00 -0.28 19.18
CA ILE A 756 -2.34 -1.59 18.62
C ILE A 756 -3.81 -1.93 18.85
N GLU A 757 -4.40 -1.58 20.00
CA GLU A 757 -5.82 -1.75 20.29
C GLU A 757 -6.66 -0.95 19.29
N ALA A 758 -6.36 0.35 19.11
CA ALA A 758 -7.07 1.19 18.17
C ALA A 758 -6.93 0.67 16.72
N LYS A 759 -5.75 0.15 16.36
CA LYS A 759 -5.51 -0.46 15.05
C LYS A 759 -6.31 -1.76 14.87
N ALA A 760 -6.33 -2.63 15.88
CA ALA A 760 -7.07 -3.88 15.87
C ALA A 760 -8.59 -3.65 15.87
N PHE A 761 -9.07 -2.67 16.65
CA PHE A 761 -10.48 -2.26 16.68
C PHE A 761 -10.92 -1.69 15.32
N ARG A 762 -10.13 -0.81 14.71
CA ARG A 762 -10.40 -0.32 13.33
C ARG A 762 -10.49 -1.48 12.33
N THR A 763 -9.63 -2.49 12.46
CA THR A 763 -9.68 -3.71 11.62
C THR A 763 -10.94 -4.51 11.89
N PHE A 764 -11.32 -4.72 13.16
CA PHE A 764 -12.57 -5.38 13.55
C PHE A 764 -13.80 -4.69 12.95
N ILE A 765 -13.90 -3.36 13.04
CA ILE A 765 -15.00 -2.59 12.45
C ILE A 765 -15.07 -2.78 10.93
N ARG A 766 -13.92 -2.86 10.23
CA ARG A 766 -13.89 -3.10 8.78
C ARG A 766 -14.46 -4.45 8.37
N VAL A 767 -14.37 -5.47 9.22
CA VAL A 767 -14.85 -6.84 8.94
C VAL A 767 -16.11 -7.20 9.74
N TYR A 768 -16.70 -6.24 10.45
CA TYR A 768 -17.81 -6.47 11.38
C TYR A 768 -19.03 -7.10 10.70
N SER A 769 -19.39 -6.64 9.51
CA SER A 769 -20.53 -7.17 8.73
C SER A 769 -20.37 -8.65 8.38
N LEU A 770 -19.14 -9.14 8.23
CA LEU A 770 -18.85 -10.55 7.99
C LEU A 770 -18.96 -11.37 9.27
N PHE A 771 -18.48 -10.85 10.40
CA PHE A 771 -18.61 -11.56 11.68
C PHE A 771 -20.06 -11.68 12.13
N LYS A 772 -20.90 -10.68 11.83
CA LYS A 772 -22.35 -10.74 12.05
C LYS A 772 -23.12 -11.61 11.04
N ASN A 773 -22.49 -12.07 9.96
CA ASN A 773 -23.20 -12.86 8.95
C ASN A 773 -23.43 -14.28 9.45
N GLU A 774 -24.69 -14.67 9.64
CA GLU A 774 -25.07 -15.99 10.15
C GLU A 774 -24.77 -17.13 9.16
N ARG A 775 -24.64 -16.85 7.86
CA ARG A 775 -24.30 -17.88 6.86
C ARG A 775 -22.83 -18.29 6.85
N LEU A 776 -21.95 -17.48 7.47
CA LEU A 776 -20.54 -17.83 7.61
C LEU A 776 -20.33 -18.68 8.85
N SER A 777 -19.68 -19.82 8.69
CA SER A 777 -19.36 -20.71 9.81
C SER A 777 -18.47 -20.01 10.85
N ALA A 778 -18.64 -20.37 12.12
CA ALA A 778 -17.83 -19.84 13.21
C ALA A 778 -16.33 -20.10 12.98
N ASN A 779 -15.96 -21.25 12.40
CA ASN A 779 -14.57 -21.60 12.11
C ASN A 779 -13.89 -20.63 11.13
N ILE A 780 -14.58 -20.22 10.07
CA ILE A 780 -14.07 -19.22 9.12
C ILE A 780 -13.87 -17.88 9.84
N LYS A 781 -14.87 -17.44 10.61
CA LYS A 781 -14.82 -16.18 11.35
C LYS A 781 -13.67 -16.16 12.37
N LEU A 782 -13.47 -17.25 13.11
CA LEU A 782 -12.36 -17.41 14.04
C LEU A 782 -11.01 -17.36 13.33
N THR A 783 -10.90 -17.99 12.16
CA THR A 783 -9.68 -17.95 11.37
C THR A 783 -9.37 -16.52 10.90
N LEU A 784 -10.39 -15.78 10.43
CA LEU A 784 -10.25 -14.37 10.10
C LEU A 784 -9.84 -13.53 11.31
N HIS A 785 -10.42 -13.78 12.49
CA HIS A 785 -10.00 -13.12 13.74
C HIS A 785 -8.53 -13.37 14.06
N LYS A 786 -8.08 -14.64 14.00
CA LYS A 786 -6.68 -15.02 14.26
C LYS A 786 -5.73 -14.34 13.27
N ALA A 787 -6.09 -14.30 11.99
CA ALA A 787 -5.25 -13.76 10.92
C ALA A 787 -5.20 -12.22 10.88
N LEU A 788 -6.32 -11.53 11.17
CA LEU A 788 -6.44 -10.08 11.00
C LEU A 788 -6.34 -9.27 12.28
N ILE A 789 -6.91 -9.77 13.37
CA ILE A 789 -7.08 -9.00 14.60
C ILE A 789 -6.04 -9.43 15.61
N ARG A 790 -5.97 -10.73 15.94
CA ARG A 790 -5.01 -11.23 16.93
C ARG A 790 -3.56 -10.99 16.49
N SER A 791 -3.25 -11.17 15.21
CA SER A 791 -1.92 -10.87 14.65
C SER A 791 -1.46 -9.42 14.86
N ILE A 792 -2.39 -8.45 14.86
CA ILE A 792 -2.11 -7.05 15.18
C ILE A 792 -1.88 -6.89 16.68
N MET A 793 -2.75 -7.49 17.49
CA MET A 793 -2.73 -7.36 18.95
C MET A 793 -1.49 -7.97 19.59
N THR A 794 -0.86 -8.98 18.98
CA THR A 794 0.21 -9.77 19.60
C THR A 794 1.57 -9.57 18.93
N TYR A 795 1.69 -8.65 17.98
CA TYR A 795 2.95 -8.34 17.32
C TYR A 795 4.01 -7.89 18.34
N ALA A 796 5.19 -8.53 18.31
CA ALA A 796 6.30 -8.29 19.21
C ALA A 796 5.96 -8.37 20.71
N SER A 797 4.88 -9.10 21.08
CA SER A 797 4.43 -9.25 22.47
C SER A 797 5.48 -9.77 23.46
N PRO A 798 6.45 -10.63 23.08
CA PRO A 798 7.55 -10.98 23.96
C PRO A 798 8.39 -9.79 24.46
N ALA A 799 8.45 -8.67 23.73
CA ALA A 799 9.16 -7.48 24.17
C ALA A 799 8.38 -6.66 25.23
N TRP A 800 7.05 -6.72 25.20
CA TRP A 800 6.17 -5.91 26.05
C TRP A 800 5.27 -6.73 26.99
N GLU A 801 5.58 -8.00 27.20
CA GLU A 801 4.86 -8.93 28.09
C GLU A 801 4.62 -8.34 29.49
N PHE A 802 5.58 -7.57 30.02
CA PHE A 802 5.52 -6.96 31.35
C PHE A 802 4.74 -5.65 31.43
N ALA A 803 3.90 -5.36 30.43
CA ALA A 803 2.94 -4.28 30.51
C ALA A 803 1.97 -4.50 31.69
N ALA A 804 1.43 -3.41 32.23
CA ALA A 804 0.46 -3.51 33.32
C ALA A 804 -0.80 -4.29 32.88
N ASP A 805 -1.37 -5.08 33.80
CA ASP A 805 -2.58 -5.87 33.53
C ASP A 805 -3.75 -4.99 33.05
N THR A 806 -3.84 -3.77 33.57
CA THR A 806 -4.83 -2.77 33.14
C THR A 806 -4.72 -2.42 31.66
N HIS A 807 -3.51 -2.47 31.08
CA HIS A 807 -3.28 -2.25 29.65
C HIS A 807 -3.62 -3.51 28.84
N LEU A 808 -3.16 -4.69 29.28
CA LEU A 808 -3.46 -5.97 28.63
C LEU A 808 -4.97 -6.27 28.61
N LEU A 809 -5.70 -5.85 29.65
CA LEU A 809 -7.15 -5.98 29.73
C LEU A 809 -7.87 -5.26 28.59
N LYS A 810 -7.32 -4.16 28.05
CA LYS A 810 -7.89 -3.49 26.86
C LYS A 810 -7.93 -4.44 25.67
N LEU A 811 -6.85 -5.19 25.45
CA LEU A 811 -6.76 -6.20 24.40
C LEU A 811 -7.72 -7.36 24.65
N GLN A 812 -7.80 -7.85 25.89
CA GLN A 812 -8.74 -8.91 26.26
C GLN A 812 -10.21 -8.50 26.02
N ARG A 813 -10.59 -7.27 26.39
CA ARG A 813 -11.93 -6.73 26.14
C ARG A 813 -12.26 -6.68 24.65
N LEU A 814 -11.29 -6.30 23.81
CA LEU A 814 -11.45 -6.34 22.36
C LEU A 814 -11.65 -7.77 21.84
N GLN A 815 -10.85 -8.75 22.30
CA GLN A 815 -11.02 -10.15 21.92
C GLN A 815 -12.41 -10.67 22.32
N ASN A 816 -12.87 -10.38 23.54
CA ASN A 816 -14.21 -10.74 24.01
C ASN A 816 -15.30 -10.17 23.10
N LYS A 817 -15.17 -8.89 22.72
CA LYS A 817 -16.11 -8.22 21.80
C LYS A 817 -16.17 -8.92 20.44
N VAL A 818 -15.03 -9.35 19.91
CA VAL A 818 -14.95 -10.11 18.66
C VAL A 818 -15.63 -11.47 18.80
N LEU A 819 -15.28 -12.25 19.84
CA LEU A 819 -15.86 -13.58 20.06
C LEU A 819 -17.38 -13.53 20.23
N ARG A 820 -17.89 -12.56 21.00
CA ARG A 820 -19.34 -12.33 21.11
C ARG A 820 -20.00 -12.09 19.76
N THR A 821 -19.37 -11.28 18.92
CA THR A 821 -19.89 -10.97 17.57
C THR A 821 -19.86 -12.21 16.66
N ILE A 822 -18.83 -13.04 16.76
CA ILE A 822 -18.69 -14.28 15.97
C ILE A 822 -19.79 -15.30 16.32
N GLY A 823 -20.05 -15.49 17.62
CA GLY A 823 -21.02 -16.45 18.13
C GLY A 823 -22.44 -15.94 18.29
N ASN A 824 -22.69 -14.67 17.95
CA ASN A 824 -23.94 -13.98 18.26
C ASN A 824 -24.35 -14.11 19.74
N PHE A 825 -23.38 -14.18 20.65
CA PHE A 825 -23.62 -14.37 22.08
C PHE A 825 -24.18 -13.08 22.72
N PRO A 826 -25.16 -13.19 23.64
CA PRO A 826 -25.62 -12.05 24.42
C PRO A 826 -24.48 -11.33 25.15
N ARG A 827 -24.65 -10.02 25.38
CA ARG A 827 -23.64 -9.18 26.07
C ARG A 827 -23.27 -9.73 27.46
N ARG A 828 -24.24 -10.34 28.16
CA ARG A 828 -24.10 -10.89 29.52
C ARG A 828 -23.44 -12.28 29.58
N THR A 829 -23.18 -12.94 28.44
CA THR A 829 -22.58 -14.30 28.44
C THR A 829 -21.24 -14.27 29.18
N PRO A 830 -20.96 -15.15 30.16
CA PRO A 830 -19.69 -15.16 30.87
C PRO A 830 -18.49 -15.26 29.92
N VAL A 831 -17.41 -14.54 30.23
CA VAL A 831 -16.21 -14.51 29.36
C VAL A 831 -15.59 -15.90 29.24
N ARG A 832 -15.59 -16.67 30.33
CA ARG A 832 -15.09 -18.04 30.39
C ARG A 832 -15.77 -18.93 29.34
N ASP A 833 -17.08 -18.83 29.22
CA ASP A 833 -17.88 -19.64 28.30
C ASP A 833 -17.59 -19.29 26.84
N LEU A 834 -17.37 -18.02 26.51
CA LEU A 834 -16.95 -17.60 25.17
C LEU A 834 -15.65 -18.29 24.74
N HIS A 835 -14.69 -18.33 25.66
CA HIS A 835 -13.36 -18.87 25.42
C HIS A 835 -13.38 -20.39 25.30
N MET A 836 -14.18 -21.07 26.14
CA MET A 836 -14.41 -22.51 26.04
C MET A 836 -15.12 -22.88 24.74
N ALA A 837 -16.22 -22.18 24.39
CA ALA A 837 -17.02 -22.47 23.20
C ALA A 837 -16.19 -22.43 21.91
N PHE A 838 -15.25 -21.48 21.81
CA PHE A 838 -14.40 -21.33 20.62
C PHE A 838 -13.00 -21.93 20.74
N LYS A 839 -12.65 -22.51 21.90
CA LYS A 839 -11.30 -22.99 22.21
C LYS A 839 -10.22 -21.94 21.90
N ILE A 840 -10.47 -20.69 22.29
CA ILE A 840 -9.56 -19.56 22.11
C ILE A 840 -8.92 -19.23 23.47
N PRO A 841 -7.58 -19.19 23.59
CA PRO A 841 -6.94 -18.82 24.85
C PRO A 841 -7.18 -17.34 25.20
N TYR A 842 -7.05 -16.99 26.48
CA TYR A 842 -6.98 -15.59 26.87
C TYR A 842 -5.77 -14.91 26.21
N VAL A 843 -5.86 -13.60 26.01
CA VAL A 843 -4.80 -12.82 25.36
C VAL A 843 -3.49 -12.98 26.14
N TYR A 844 -3.57 -12.95 27.47
CA TYR A 844 -2.43 -13.16 28.35
C TYR A 844 -1.78 -14.53 28.12
N ASP A 845 -2.54 -15.62 28.21
CA ASP A 845 -2.04 -16.98 27.99
C ASP A 845 -1.37 -17.15 26.63
N TYR A 846 -1.95 -16.52 25.60
CA TYR A 846 -1.39 -16.55 24.26
C TYR A 846 -0.08 -15.77 24.15
N ILE A 847 0.04 -14.61 24.81
CA ILE A 847 1.31 -13.87 24.89
C ILE A 847 2.35 -14.70 25.63
N THR A 848 2.00 -15.30 26.78
CA THR A 848 2.91 -16.18 27.53
C THR A 848 3.38 -17.36 26.68
N LYS A 849 2.49 -17.96 25.87
CA LYS A 849 2.87 -19.00 24.91
C LYS A 849 3.91 -18.49 23.90
N LEU A 850 3.73 -17.30 23.33
CA LEU A 850 4.69 -16.70 22.41
C LEU A 850 6.03 -16.42 23.09
N CYS A 851 6.02 -16.01 24.36
CA CYS A 851 7.25 -15.77 25.13
C CYS A 851 8.04 -17.06 25.37
N ARG A 852 7.36 -18.17 25.69
CA ARG A 852 8.01 -19.49 25.82
C ARG A 852 8.66 -19.95 24.52
N GLN A 853 7.93 -19.84 23.40
CA GLN A 853 8.48 -20.14 22.08
C GLN A 853 9.70 -19.29 21.75
N GLN A 854 9.67 -18.01 22.12
CA GLN A 854 10.80 -17.11 21.90
C GLN A 854 12.00 -17.43 22.81
N ALA A 855 11.76 -17.89 24.04
CA ALA A 855 12.80 -18.32 24.96
C ALA A 855 13.53 -19.58 24.46
N GLU A 856 12.80 -20.56 23.91
CA GLU A 856 13.39 -21.75 23.26
C GLU A 856 14.30 -21.36 22.08
N VAL A 857 13.89 -20.36 21.29
CA VAL A 857 14.71 -19.81 20.21
C VAL A 857 15.98 -19.16 20.75
N ILE A 858 15.89 -18.41 21.86
CA ILE A 858 17.03 -17.72 22.49
C ILE A 858 18.05 -18.72 23.05
N GLN A 859 17.58 -19.75 23.77
CA GLN A 859 18.45 -20.75 24.40
C GLN A 859 19.31 -21.51 23.40
N ASN A 860 18.74 -21.83 22.22
CA ASN A 860 19.41 -22.60 21.18
C ASN A 860 20.12 -21.71 20.13
N HIS A 861 20.26 -20.40 20.38
CA HIS A 861 20.78 -19.46 19.39
C HIS A 861 22.31 -19.33 19.43
N ASP A 862 22.96 -19.25 18.27
CA ASP A 862 24.43 -19.22 18.19
C ASP A 862 24.99 -17.81 18.50
N ASN A 863 24.28 -16.76 18.06
CA ASN A 863 24.61 -15.35 18.34
C ASN A 863 24.55 -15.00 19.84
N GLU A 864 25.66 -14.50 20.39
CA GLU A 864 25.81 -14.08 21.78
C GLU A 864 24.83 -12.96 22.20
N ASN A 865 24.62 -11.95 21.35
CA ASN A 865 23.68 -10.86 21.63
C ASN A 865 22.23 -11.35 21.78
N VAL A 866 21.89 -12.46 21.14
CA VAL A 866 20.58 -13.11 21.31
C VAL A 866 20.56 -13.92 22.60
N ARG A 867 21.59 -14.72 22.87
CA ARG A 867 21.68 -15.56 24.08
C ARG A 867 21.60 -14.73 25.36
N ASN A 868 22.18 -13.53 25.37
CA ASN A 868 22.19 -12.64 26.53
C ASN A 868 20.82 -12.02 26.86
N ILE A 869 19.82 -12.16 25.98
CA ILE A 869 18.45 -11.72 26.23
C ILE A 869 17.86 -12.55 27.39
N GLY A 870 17.33 -11.88 28.41
CA GLY A 870 16.67 -12.54 29.54
C GLY A 870 17.58 -13.21 30.58
N GLN A 871 18.92 -13.19 30.45
CA GLN A 871 19.85 -13.86 31.39
C GLN A 871 20.05 -13.14 32.73
N GLY A 872 19.57 -11.91 32.91
CA GLY A 872 19.70 -11.20 34.18
C GLY A 872 18.77 -11.76 35.26
N GLU A 873 19.28 -12.02 36.47
CA GLU A 873 18.51 -12.35 37.70
C GLU A 873 17.32 -11.41 37.98
N ALA A 874 17.32 -10.22 37.37
CA ALA A 874 16.34 -9.18 37.58
C ALA A 874 14.96 -9.46 36.94
N ARG A 875 14.86 -10.30 35.89
CA ARG A 875 13.54 -10.76 35.38
C ARG A 875 12.81 -11.53 36.48
N HIS A 876 13.55 -12.30 37.30
CA HIS A 876 13.06 -13.02 38.49
C HIS A 876 12.64 -12.10 39.65
N ARG A 877 13.22 -10.91 39.82
CA ARG A 877 12.84 -10.00 40.92
C ARG A 877 11.53 -9.23 40.65
N LYS A 878 11.22 -8.87 39.40
CA LYS A 878 9.87 -8.41 39.01
C LYS A 878 8.87 -9.58 39.01
N TYR A 879 9.33 -10.79 38.67
CA TYR A 879 8.60 -12.07 38.83
C TYR A 879 8.13 -12.29 40.27
N LYS A 880 8.99 -12.04 41.27
CA LYS A 880 8.63 -12.12 42.70
C LYS A 880 7.78 -10.94 43.18
N ARG A 881 8.08 -9.69 42.80
CA ARG A 881 7.33 -8.52 43.28
C ARG A 881 5.89 -8.42 42.74
N LEU A 882 5.63 -8.86 41.51
CA LEU A 882 4.25 -8.89 40.96
C LEU A 882 3.46 -10.13 41.42
N LYS A 883 4.12 -11.28 41.64
CA LYS A 883 3.45 -12.45 42.26
C LYS A 883 3.14 -12.26 43.74
N LEU A 884 4.01 -11.62 44.50
CA LEU A 884 3.83 -11.42 45.96
C LEU A 884 2.96 -10.20 46.31
N GLY A 885 2.60 -9.36 45.33
CA GLY A 885 1.73 -8.19 45.51
C GLY A 885 0.39 -8.24 44.79
N GLY A 886 0.04 -9.36 44.14
CA GLY A 886 -1.18 -9.49 43.32
C GLY A 886 -1.89 -10.85 43.40
N GLY A 887 -1.55 -11.68 44.39
CA GLY A 887 -2.06 -13.05 44.55
C GLY A 887 -3.51 -13.20 45.06
N GLN A 888 -4.28 -12.12 45.21
CA GLN A 888 -5.68 -12.18 45.64
C GLN A 888 -6.56 -11.22 44.82
N ALA A 889 -6.79 -11.48 43.54
CA ALA A 889 -7.79 -10.73 42.77
C ALA A 889 -8.28 -11.46 41.49
N TYR A 890 -8.46 -12.79 41.52
CA TYR A 890 -9.16 -13.51 40.45
C TYR A 890 -10.34 -14.35 40.95
N ASP A 891 -10.96 -13.89 42.03
CA ASP A 891 -12.30 -14.34 42.43
C ASP A 891 -13.11 -13.15 42.94
N ARG A 892 -13.72 -12.40 42.01
CA ARG A 892 -14.91 -11.59 42.26
C ARG A 892 -15.85 -11.78 41.08
N SER A 893 -16.65 -12.83 41.21
CA SER A 893 -18.06 -12.81 40.82
C SER A 893 -18.77 -11.54 41.33
N SER A 894 -19.84 -11.15 40.63
CA SER A 894 -20.77 -10.04 40.92
C SER A 894 -20.22 -8.61 40.76
N ASP A 895 -20.28 -8.06 39.54
CA ASP A 895 -21.26 -7.03 39.12
C ASP A 895 -21.11 -6.63 37.63
#